data_AF-A0A4R6P2C5-F1
#
_entry.id   AF-A0A4R6P2C5-F1
#
_cell.length_a   1.000
_cell.length_b   1.000
_cell.length_c   1.000
_cell.angle_alpha   90.00
_cell.angle_beta   90.00
_cell.angle_gamma   90.00
#
_symmetry.space_group_name_H-M   'P 1'
#
loop_
_entity.id
_entity.type
_entity.pdbx_description
1 polymer ?
#
loop_
_entity_poly.entity_id
_entity_poly.type
_entity_poly.pdbx_seq_one_letter_code
_entity_poly.pdbx_strand_id
1 'polypeptide(L)'
;MTSPARDRARAALLGVDRLHIFVPAIMSVGLLFWLASELRELVRSSGDASRAKRAGIAGHALARFTTATSEPDTAARRGLRPRPVYLLIALTLAGGAVYVTIGSVANFFQQPGWVADIAWLLSLSLAVAVAALAYAVVSALVFVHYPSPPRRLARVLTNTPLTTRPVDGAEWSARPPWQLGAGFMAAAAASALLSLVVAASPYVVDGFDRRVAAWFDGLSTPALSRFTDAAFDTRTVLVLVVLVGLASIRCRALAVTYAVATGFGLLASVGLRAVIERPRPLDGPMAGALDSYPSGHVMQAVLIAGLVPLAVATLLHRRRLIPVLTMVLGVTAAAAAVDRVAEGLHSPTDVLGGVGIGLALVLGARWVIVRPRAHVACRNCLWSPHPQQPHAARGAIPLTASAAQIVRLLAHLSAAVVALTLAVLTLTVGVPSSGEGFVFGSRVETPVQLALAGVVSLGALISWRWEAVGAVLIAVAASCLGVFAAVEYEPIYAMLLAGGAMVPSVLLWLSWQHRRTAVELVALAVVTLLLLAGTWFGANRVYAIYFGPTHPESSAPALSVDRVEWVWSGGLRSDGVTVNARLASGRSTALLRVTAADGGVVESEPAVAQEHRIARMEVDGLRPGIAYTYQVVVDGTPDSSRGTGRFTTPVDGPMSFRVTAGACARVGSNGAVFDALAAENGLFHLALGDLHYANIESTTPGEFFAAYDRVLTSPGQSALYRDSPVAYVWDDHDYGPNDAGADSPGRDAARTAFGATTPHYPFGSTRGTINQAFTIGRVRFIMTDGRSESTSESVLGIDQRNWLIEELTRSSRTHALVVWGNSLPWIGEARAGGDGWPGHARERQEIADAIADAGIRNLVMVGGDAHMVAIDDGTNSDYSGKGGAGFPILQAAALDRPGSVKGGPYSGGTFPGGGQYGVLDITDDGTNLQVDLLGKRWDGTVLTSYRFPVPQRSK
;
A
#
# COMPACT_ATOMS: atom_id res chain seq x y z
N MET A 1 35.06 40.41 7.47
CA MET A 1 33.62 40.05 7.53
C MET A 1 33.07 40.07 6.11
N THR A 2 33.05 38.93 5.45
CA THR A 2 32.53 38.76 4.08
C THR A 2 31.06 38.39 4.15
N SER A 3 30.24 39.04 3.32
CA SER A 3 28.77 38.89 3.33
C SER A 3 28.33 37.45 3.00
N PRO A 4 27.37 36.88 3.76
CA PRO A 4 26.77 35.55 3.52
C PRO A 4 26.17 35.33 2.12
N ALA A 5 26.01 36.39 1.32
CA ALA A 5 25.49 36.32 -0.04
C ALA A 5 26.55 35.86 -1.06
N ARG A 6 27.84 36.16 -0.84
CA ARG A 6 28.92 35.77 -1.76
C ARG A 6 29.30 34.29 -1.66
N ASP A 7 29.18 33.71 -0.46
CA ASP A 7 29.42 32.29 -0.24
C ASP A 7 28.29 31.41 -0.82
N ARG A 8 27.04 31.92 -0.79
CA ARG A 8 25.89 31.29 -1.47
C ARG A 8 26.07 31.19 -2.99
N ALA A 9 26.59 32.24 -3.63
CA ALA A 9 26.81 32.24 -5.09
C ALA A 9 27.93 31.27 -5.53
N ARG A 10 28.95 31.05 -4.69
CA ARG A 10 30.00 30.05 -4.95
C ARG A 10 29.54 28.61 -4.69
N ALA A 11 28.70 28.40 -3.68
CA ALA A 11 28.07 27.10 -3.43
C ALA A 11 27.13 26.69 -4.59
N ALA A 12 26.34 27.64 -5.10
CA ALA A 12 25.47 27.49 -6.28
C ALA A 12 26.22 27.12 -7.56
N LEU A 13 27.40 27.70 -7.78
CA LEU A 13 28.22 27.43 -8.96
C LEU A 13 28.84 26.02 -8.96
N LEU A 14 28.96 25.40 -7.78
CA LEU A 14 29.49 24.05 -7.58
C LEU A 14 28.39 23.00 -7.34
N GLY A 15 27.11 23.41 -7.32
CA GLY A 15 25.96 22.52 -7.07
C GLY A 15 25.86 21.99 -5.63
N VAL A 16 26.54 22.61 -4.67
CA VAL A 16 26.68 22.12 -3.29
C VAL A 16 25.44 22.39 -2.43
N ASP A 17 24.71 23.44 -2.76
CA ASP A 17 23.42 23.86 -2.22
C ASP A 17 22.26 22.92 -2.58
N ARG A 18 22.44 22.01 -3.55
CA ARG A 18 21.47 20.94 -3.89
C ARG A 18 21.92 19.54 -3.48
N LEU A 19 23.12 19.41 -2.91
CA LEU A 19 23.61 18.18 -2.30
C LEU A 19 23.10 18.14 -0.86
N HIS A 20 22.08 17.32 -0.58
CA HIS A 20 21.78 16.91 0.78
C HIS A 20 22.91 15.98 1.25
N ILE A 21 24.04 16.54 1.69
CA ILE A 21 25.14 15.76 2.28
C ILE A 21 24.71 15.35 3.69
N PHE A 22 23.78 14.40 3.78
CA PHE A 22 23.35 13.86 5.05
C PHE A 22 24.42 12.91 5.58
N VAL A 23 25.21 13.37 6.55
CA VAL A 23 25.99 12.48 7.43
C VAL A 23 25.00 11.64 8.25
N PRO A 24 24.98 10.30 8.13
CA PRO A 24 24.07 9.52 8.94
C PRO A 24 24.53 9.57 10.38
N ALA A 25 23.70 10.11 11.26
CA ALA A 25 23.73 9.81 12.68
C ALA A 25 23.81 8.28 12.93
N ILE A 26 23.34 7.45 11.99
CA ILE A 26 23.38 5.98 12.04
C ILE A 26 24.78 5.38 11.75
N MET A 27 25.52 5.90 10.76
CA MET A 27 26.93 5.53 10.56
C MET A 27 27.77 6.04 11.72
N SER A 28 27.42 7.21 12.25
CA SER A 28 28.02 7.75 13.48
C SER A 28 27.80 6.78 14.63
N VAL A 29 26.63 6.17 14.82
CA VAL A 29 26.41 5.15 15.86
C VAL A 29 27.27 3.91 15.66
N GLY A 30 27.39 3.38 14.43
CA GLY A 30 28.26 2.22 14.15
C GLY A 30 29.76 2.52 14.32
N LEU A 31 30.21 3.70 13.86
CA LEU A 31 31.58 4.18 14.02
C LEU A 31 31.87 4.62 15.46
N LEU A 32 30.86 5.11 16.20
CA LEU A 32 30.90 5.41 17.63
C LEU A 32 30.92 4.12 18.43
N PHE A 33 30.20 3.07 18.03
CA PHE A 33 30.29 1.76 18.67
C PHE A 33 31.64 1.09 18.35
N TRP A 34 32.15 1.22 17.12
CA TRP A 34 33.49 0.77 16.78
C TRP A 34 34.54 1.56 17.58
N LEU A 35 34.50 2.90 17.55
CA LEU A 35 35.41 3.77 18.27
C LEU A 35 35.28 3.60 19.78
N ALA A 36 34.07 3.45 20.32
CA ALA A 36 33.85 3.13 21.73
C ALA A 36 34.37 1.72 22.04
N SER A 37 34.28 0.75 21.13
CA SER A 37 34.90 -0.57 21.32
C SER A 37 36.43 -0.48 21.30
N GLU A 38 37.00 0.30 20.40
CA GLU A 38 38.45 0.51 20.26
C GLU A 38 39.00 1.33 21.43
N LEU A 39 38.36 2.44 21.81
CA LEU A 39 38.67 3.23 23.00
C LEU A 39 38.49 2.38 24.26
N ARG A 40 37.43 1.58 24.36
CA ARG A 40 37.22 0.64 25.48
C ARG A 40 38.33 -0.40 25.54
N GLU A 41 38.80 -0.93 24.42
CA GLU A 41 39.93 -1.87 24.35
C GLU A 41 41.29 -1.19 24.58
N LEU A 42 41.44 0.08 24.18
CA LEU A 42 42.62 0.90 24.46
C LEU A 42 42.71 1.23 25.96
N VAL A 43 41.59 1.59 26.57
CA VAL A 43 41.44 1.84 28.02
C VAL A 43 41.56 0.53 28.81
N ARG A 44 41.03 -0.58 28.28
CA ARG A 44 41.23 -1.95 28.80
C ARG A 44 42.50 -2.61 28.29
N SER A 45 43.49 -1.86 27.80
CA SER A 45 44.81 -2.40 27.48
C SER A 45 45.49 -3.02 28.73
N SER A 46 44.95 -2.75 29.92
CA SER A 46 45.25 -3.34 31.23
C SER A 46 44.35 -4.52 31.63
N GLY A 47 43.46 -5.04 30.79
CA GLY A 47 42.58 -6.18 31.09
C GLY A 47 43.21 -7.55 30.81
N ASP A 48 42.67 -8.60 31.42
CA ASP A 48 43.22 -9.97 31.31
C ASP A 48 43.26 -10.50 29.87
N ALA A 49 42.28 -10.14 29.03
CA ALA A 49 42.24 -10.56 27.63
C ALA A 49 43.39 -9.95 26.79
N SER A 50 43.72 -8.68 27.05
CA SER A 50 44.80 -7.94 26.38
C SER A 50 46.17 -8.37 26.91
N ARG A 51 46.30 -8.59 28.22
CA ARG A 51 47.46 -9.25 28.84
C ARG A 51 47.70 -10.64 28.26
N ALA A 52 46.67 -11.47 28.15
CA ALA A 52 46.76 -12.81 27.58
C ALA A 52 47.16 -12.79 26.09
N LYS A 53 46.68 -11.80 25.32
CA LYS A 53 47.12 -11.62 23.93
C LYS A 53 48.61 -11.25 23.85
N ARG A 54 49.08 -10.30 24.66
CA ARG A 54 50.49 -9.90 24.71
C ARG A 54 51.39 -11.04 25.20
N ALA A 55 50.98 -11.74 26.26
CA ALA A 55 51.65 -12.91 26.78
C ALA A 55 51.68 -14.04 25.74
N GLY A 56 50.62 -14.22 24.96
CA GLY A 56 50.58 -15.17 23.85
C GLY A 56 51.57 -14.81 22.73
N ILE A 57 51.59 -13.56 22.28
CA ILE A 57 52.55 -13.08 21.25
C ILE A 57 54.00 -13.20 21.74
N ALA A 58 54.28 -12.73 22.97
CA ALA A 58 55.61 -12.77 23.55
C ALA A 58 56.07 -14.20 23.88
N GLY A 59 55.18 -15.02 24.45
CA GLY A 59 55.42 -16.42 24.77
C GLY A 59 55.66 -17.26 23.51
N HIS A 60 54.92 -17.03 22.43
CA HIS A 60 55.16 -17.69 21.16
C HIS A 60 56.50 -17.25 20.52
N ALA A 61 56.85 -15.95 20.59
CA ALA A 61 58.15 -15.47 20.15
C ALA A 61 59.32 -16.07 20.96
N LEU A 62 59.16 -16.17 22.29
CA LEU A 62 60.15 -16.79 23.18
C LEU A 62 60.28 -18.30 22.94
N ALA A 63 59.17 -19.02 22.82
CA ALA A 63 59.15 -20.45 22.53
C ALA A 63 59.85 -20.79 21.21
N ARG A 64 59.72 -19.94 20.18
CA ARG A 64 60.44 -20.14 18.91
C ARG A 64 61.92 -19.80 19.02
N PHE A 65 62.28 -18.78 19.80
CA PHE A 65 63.67 -18.45 20.09
C PHE A 65 64.37 -19.61 20.84
N THR A 66 63.68 -20.25 21.78
CA THR A 66 64.26 -21.35 22.58
C THR A 66 64.25 -22.71 21.89
N THR A 67 63.24 -23.02 21.06
CA THR A 67 63.12 -24.36 20.43
C THR A 67 63.90 -24.53 19.13
N ALA A 68 64.53 -23.47 18.59
CA ALA A 68 65.27 -23.48 17.33
C ALA A 68 64.52 -24.20 16.18
N THR A 69 63.18 -24.12 16.17
CA THR A 69 62.34 -24.84 15.21
C THR A 69 62.54 -24.28 13.80
N SER A 70 62.88 -25.15 12.85
CA SER A 70 63.19 -24.83 11.44
C SER A 70 61.98 -24.43 10.59
N GLU A 71 60.78 -24.32 11.17
CA GLU A 71 59.60 -23.91 10.42
C GLU A 71 59.66 -22.42 10.05
N PRO A 72 59.33 -22.04 8.79
CA PRO A 72 59.40 -20.65 8.33
C PRO A 72 58.63 -19.70 9.26
N ASP A 73 59.26 -18.60 9.66
CA ASP A 73 58.60 -17.59 10.46
C ASP A 73 57.68 -16.72 9.59
N THR A 74 56.38 -16.97 9.68
CA THR A 74 55.36 -16.26 8.90
C THR A 74 54.73 -15.14 9.70
N ALA A 75 54.29 -14.08 9.01
CA ALA A 75 53.62 -12.95 9.65
C ALA A 75 52.42 -13.38 10.52
N ALA A 76 51.66 -14.39 10.08
CA ALA A 76 50.53 -14.96 10.82
C ALA A 76 50.92 -15.55 12.18
N ARG A 77 52.10 -16.18 12.27
CA ARG A 77 52.65 -16.72 13.53
C ARG A 77 53.19 -15.64 14.46
N ARG A 78 53.53 -14.45 13.93
CA ARG A 78 53.81 -13.23 14.72
C ARG A 78 52.53 -12.51 15.17
N GLY A 79 51.36 -13.06 14.87
CA GLY A 79 50.07 -12.43 15.14
C GLY A 79 49.68 -11.32 14.14
N LEU A 80 50.43 -11.14 13.04
CA LEU A 80 50.05 -10.23 11.97
C LEU A 80 48.93 -10.84 11.11
N ARG A 81 47.99 -10.01 10.68
CA ARG A 81 46.91 -10.41 9.77
C ARG A 81 47.47 -10.62 8.35
N PRO A 82 46.77 -11.30 7.43
CA PRO A 82 47.21 -11.40 6.04
C PRO A 82 47.42 -10.01 5.41
N ARG A 83 48.49 -9.83 4.62
CA ARG A 83 48.85 -8.57 3.94
C ARG A 83 47.64 -7.80 3.36
N PRO A 84 46.76 -8.38 2.52
CA PRO A 84 45.64 -7.65 1.93
C PRO A 84 44.63 -7.09 2.95
N VAL A 85 44.55 -7.65 4.15
CA VAL A 85 43.68 -7.13 5.22
C VAL A 85 44.15 -5.74 5.68
N TYR A 86 45.46 -5.50 5.72
CA TYR A 86 45.99 -4.19 6.09
C TYR A 86 45.71 -3.12 5.02
N LEU A 87 45.73 -3.49 3.74
CA LEU A 87 45.32 -2.58 2.66
C LEU A 87 43.83 -2.24 2.77
N LEU A 88 42.98 -3.25 3.02
CA LEU A 88 41.55 -3.06 3.18
C LEU A 88 41.24 -2.12 4.36
N ILE A 89 41.85 -2.37 5.52
CA ILE A 89 41.70 -1.50 6.71
C ILE A 89 42.16 -0.08 6.39
N ALA A 90 43.30 0.07 5.71
CA ALA A 90 43.83 1.39 5.33
C ALA A 90 42.86 2.16 4.42
N LEU A 91 42.38 1.54 3.35
CA LEU A 91 41.45 2.17 2.42
C LEU A 91 40.10 2.50 3.06
N THR A 92 39.53 1.57 3.83
CA THR A 92 38.24 1.77 4.49
C THR A 92 38.30 2.88 5.54
N LEU A 93 39.32 2.91 6.38
CA LEU A 93 39.45 3.93 7.43
C LEU A 93 39.85 5.29 6.86
N ALA A 94 40.70 5.35 5.83
CA ALA A 94 41.03 6.60 5.15
C ALA A 94 39.81 7.18 4.42
N GLY A 95 39.10 6.37 3.64
CA GLY A 95 37.87 6.78 2.95
C GLY A 95 36.78 7.23 3.92
N GLY A 96 36.57 6.46 5.01
CA GLY A 96 35.64 6.83 6.08
C GLY A 96 36.03 8.14 6.77
N ALA A 97 37.31 8.35 7.07
CA ALA A 97 37.79 9.59 7.66
C ALA A 97 37.56 10.81 6.75
N VAL A 98 37.85 10.69 5.46
CA VAL A 98 37.60 11.74 4.46
C VAL A 98 36.10 12.05 4.37
N TYR A 99 35.25 11.02 4.25
CA TYR A 99 33.80 11.17 4.18
C TYR A 99 33.22 11.85 5.44
N VAL A 100 33.59 11.37 6.64
CA VAL A 100 33.12 11.94 7.91
C VAL A 100 33.56 13.40 8.04
N THR A 101 34.80 13.71 7.65
CA THR A 101 35.34 15.08 7.67
C THR A 101 34.53 15.99 6.75
N ILE A 102 34.38 15.62 5.48
CA ILE A 102 33.65 16.43 4.48
C ILE A 102 32.19 16.62 4.91
N GLY A 103 31.50 15.52 5.24
CA GLY A 103 30.08 15.57 5.57
C GLY A 103 29.80 16.32 6.87
N SER A 104 30.62 16.13 7.91
CA SER A 104 30.39 16.79 9.21
C SER A 104 30.66 18.29 9.12
N VAL A 105 31.66 18.69 8.35
CA VAL A 105 31.94 20.09 8.03
C VAL A 105 30.80 20.69 7.20
N ALA A 106 30.35 20.00 6.14
CA ALA A 106 29.23 20.47 5.31
C ALA A 106 27.93 20.65 6.11
N ASN A 107 27.56 19.68 6.96
CA ASN A 107 26.38 19.74 7.81
C ASN A 107 26.44 20.86 8.86
N PHE A 108 27.62 21.10 9.46
CA PHE A 108 27.78 22.18 10.43
C PHE A 108 27.51 23.55 9.80
N PHE A 109 27.86 23.72 8.51
CA PHE A 109 27.69 24.97 7.78
C PHE A 109 26.38 25.08 6.98
N GLN A 110 25.56 24.02 6.90
CA GLN A 110 24.30 24.03 6.13
C GLN A 110 23.13 24.54 6.97
N GLN A 111 22.53 25.66 6.56
CA GLN A 111 21.33 26.26 7.18
C GLN A 111 20.15 26.24 6.18
N PRO A 112 18.92 25.81 6.56
CA PRO A 112 18.49 25.28 7.86
C PRO A 112 18.60 23.75 7.93
N GLY A 113 19.53 23.23 8.74
CA GLY A 113 19.78 21.79 8.91
C GLY A 113 19.60 21.34 10.36
N TRP A 114 19.20 20.08 10.57
CA TRP A 114 18.89 19.47 11.89
C TRP A 114 20.06 19.44 12.89
N VAL A 115 21.30 19.67 12.42
CA VAL A 115 22.53 19.63 13.22
C VAL A 115 23.39 20.89 12.97
N ALA A 116 22.82 21.92 12.35
CA ALA A 116 23.49 23.19 12.08
C ALA A 116 23.90 23.85 13.41
N ASP A 117 25.09 24.46 13.45
CA ASP A 117 25.65 25.17 14.62
C ASP A 117 25.91 24.33 15.88
N ILE A 118 25.84 22.99 15.82
CA ILE A 118 26.15 22.13 16.98
C ILE A 118 27.65 21.79 17.03
N ALA A 119 28.46 22.72 17.56
CA ALA A 119 29.93 22.66 17.54
C ALA A 119 30.55 21.41 18.23
N TRP A 120 29.92 20.87 19.26
CA TRP A 120 30.43 19.69 19.97
C TRP A 120 30.32 18.42 19.12
N LEU A 121 29.26 18.30 18.30
CA LEU A 121 29.06 17.19 17.37
C LEU A 121 30.10 17.21 16.25
N LEU A 122 30.37 18.40 15.68
CA LEU A 122 31.47 18.57 14.71
C LEU A 122 32.82 18.17 15.32
N SER A 123 33.11 18.66 16.53
CA SER A 123 34.38 18.37 17.22
C SER A 123 34.57 16.87 17.47
N LEU A 124 33.51 16.18 17.88
CA LEU A 124 33.52 14.73 18.08
C LEU A 124 33.76 13.98 16.76
N SER A 125 33.04 14.34 15.70
CA SER A 125 33.19 13.72 14.37
C SER A 125 34.59 13.90 13.78
N LEU A 126 35.19 15.09 13.95
CA LEU A 126 36.56 15.35 13.50
C LEU A 126 37.58 14.56 14.34
N ALA A 127 37.40 14.44 15.65
CA ALA A 127 38.25 13.60 16.49
C ALA A 127 38.19 12.12 16.08
N VAL A 128 36.99 11.62 15.74
CA VAL A 128 36.79 10.26 15.21
C VAL A 128 37.51 10.08 13.86
N ALA A 129 37.38 11.05 12.95
CA ALA A 129 38.03 11.01 11.65
C ALA A 129 39.56 11.00 11.75
N VAL A 130 40.14 11.81 12.65
CA VAL A 130 41.58 11.82 12.92
C VAL A 130 42.06 10.48 13.47
N ALA A 131 41.32 9.88 14.40
CA ALA A 131 41.65 8.55 14.94
C ALA A 131 41.60 7.47 13.85
N ALA A 132 40.56 7.46 13.02
CA ALA A 132 40.43 6.54 11.89
C ALA A 132 41.60 6.71 10.89
N LEU A 133 41.97 7.95 10.56
CA LEU A 133 43.09 8.25 9.67
C LEU A 133 44.43 7.76 10.25
N ALA A 134 44.65 7.92 11.56
CA ALA A 134 45.85 7.41 12.22
C ALA A 134 45.97 5.87 12.10
N TYR A 135 44.87 5.14 12.33
CA TYR A 135 44.83 3.69 12.12
C TYR A 135 44.99 3.28 10.65
N ALA A 136 44.47 4.09 9.72
CA ALA A 136 44.65 3.89 8.29
C ALA A 136 46.13 3.99 7.90
N VAL A 137 46.83 5.01 8.39
CA VAL A 137 48.28 5.21 8.16
C VAL A 137 49.09 4.07 8.75
N VAL A 138 48.83 3.66 10.00
CA VAL A 138 49.52 2.51 10.61
C VAL A 138 49.30 1.24 9.78
N SER A 139 48.08 1.00 9.31
CA SER A 139 47.75 -0.17 8.47
C SER A 139 48.44 -0.10 7.10
N ALA A 140 48.49 1.07 6.47
CA ALA A 140 49.20 1.28 5.20
C ALA A 140 50.71 1.03 5.36
N LEU A 141 51.32 1.52 6.44
CA LEU A 141 52.74 1.28 6.74
C LEU A 141 53.03 -0.21 6.97
N VAL A 142 52.14 -0.92 7.66
CA VAL A 142 52.26 -2.38 7.84
C VAL A 142 52.09 -3.12 6.51
N PHE A 143 51.20 -2.67 5.64
CA PHE A 143 51.00 -3.25 4.30
C PHE A 143 52.24 -3.10 3.41
N VAL A 144 52.87 -1.92 3.43
CA VAL A 144 54.08 -1.59 2.66
C VAL A 144 55.28 -2.39 3.17
N HIS A 145 55.46 -2.48 4.49
CA HIS A 145 56.59 -3.18 5.12
C HIS A 145 56.28 -4.63 5.53
N TYR A 146 55.24 -5.24 4.97
CA TYR A 146 54.86 -6.61 5.28
C TYR A 146 55.93 -7.61 4.76
N PRO A 147 56.35 -8.64 5.53
CA PRO A 147 55.83 -9.12 6.81
C PRO A 147 56.54 -8.58 8.08
N SER A 148 57.45 -7.61 7.93
CA SER A 148 58.33 -7.11 9.00
C SER A 148 58.14 -5.60 9.21
N PRO A 149 57.02 -5.17 9.82
CA PRO A 149 56.74 -3.75 10.04
C PRO A 149 57.79 -3.07 10.93
N PRO A 150 57.98 -1.74 10.82
CA PRO A 150 58.94 -0.99 11.62
C PRO A 150 58.79 -1.24 13.13
N ARG A 151 59.91 -1.44 13.85
CA ARG A 151 59.92 -1.72 15.30
C ARG A 151 59.16 -0.69 16.14
N ARG A 152 59.13 0.57 15.70
CA ARG A 152 58.39 1.66 16.36
C ARG A 152 56.87 1.39 16.42
N LEU A 153 56.33 0.61 15.47
CA LEU A 153 54.92 0.23 15.44
C LEU A 153 54.61 -0.99 16.31
N ALA A 154 55.61 -1.71 16.85
CA ALA A 154 55.39 -2.97 17.57
C ALA A 154 54.44 -2.80 18.76
N ARG A 155 54.60 -1.73 19.55
CA ARG A 155 53.75 -1.44 20.72
C ARG A 155 52.30 -1.15 20.30
N VAL A 156 52.09 -0.39 19.23
CA VAL A 156 50.77 -0.09 18.67
C VAL A 156 50.13 -1.37 18.14
N LEU A 157 50.89 -2.17 17.39
CA LEU A 157 50.40 -3.43 16.81
C LEU A 157 50.00 -4.43 17.89
N THR A 158 50.76 -4.59 18.97
CA THR A 158 50.42 -5.53 20.07
C THR A 158 49.24 -5.05 20.92
N ASN A 159 49.08 -3.73 21.07
CA ASN A 159 48.06 -3.14 21.94
C ASN A 159 46.73 -2.88 21.24
N THR A 160 46.70 -2.94 19.91
CA THR A 160 45.49 -2.72 19.10
C THR A 160 45.01 -4.04 18.46
N PRO A 161 43.75 -4.11 18.00
CA PRO A 161 43.24 -5.27 17.25
C PRO A 161 43.83 -5.43 15.83
N LEU A 162 44.78 -4.58 15.42
CA LEU A 162 45.54 -4.73 14.17
C LEU A 162 46.38 -6.03 14.14
N THR A 163 46.65 -6.62 15.31
CA THR A 163 47.19 -7.98 15.44
C THR A 163 46.19 -8.93 16.09
N THR A 164 46.34 -10.22 15.84
CA THR A 164 45.62 -11.29 16.52
C THR A 164 46.57 -12.09 17.42
N ARG A 165 46.04 -13.02 18.21
CA ARG A 165 46.89 -14.01 18.88
C ARG A 165 47.64 -14.85 17.82
N PRO A 166 48.87 -15.31 18.11
CA PRO A 166 49.57 -16.29 17.29
C PRO A 166 48.69 -17.52 17.08
N VAL A 167 48.78 -18.13 15.90
CA VAL A 167 47.96 -19.29 15.54
C VAL A 167 48.87 -20.48 15.28
N ASP A 168 48.62 -21.59 15.97
CA ASP A 168 49.33 -22.85 15.79
C ASP A 168 48.68 -23.69 14.68
N GLY A 169 49.46 -24.57 14.04
CA GLY A 169 49.16 -25.17 12.73
C GLY A 169 47.77 -25.82 12.56
N ALA A 170 47.23 -26.45 13.60
CA ALA A 170 45.91 -27.10 13.54
C ALA A 170 44.72 -26.12 13.69
N GLU A 171 44.90 -24.98 14.37
CA GLU A 171 43.85 -23.94 14.45
C GLU A 171 43.75 -23.12 13.17
N TRP A 172 44.85 -23.00 12.42
CA TRP A 172 44.90 -22.22 11.19
C TRP A 172 44.01 -22.80 10.09
N SER A 173 44.05 -24.12 9.89
CA SER A 173 43.25 -24.84 8.90
C SER A 173 41.75 -24.88 9.23
N ALA A 174 41.38 -24.65 10.50
CA ALA A 174 39.99 -24.67 10.97
C ALA A 174 39.27 -23.30 10.87
N ARG A 175 39.97 -22.21 10.52
CA ARG A 175 39.36 -20.88 10.35
C ARG A 175 38.78 -20.72 8.95
N PRO A 176 37.59 -20.11 8.80
CA PRO A 176 37.08 -19.76 7.48
C PRO A 176 38.10 -18.88 6.74
N PRO A 177 38.27 -19.05 5.42
CA PRO A 177 39.20 -18.25 4.66
C PRO A 177 38.80 -16.78 4.83
N TRP A 178 39.75 -15.95 5.26
CA TRP A 178 39.55 -14.53 5.53
C TRP A 178 38.89 -13.80 4.33
N GLN A 179 39.10 -14.31 3.11
CA GLN A 179 38.49 -13.87 1.86
C GLN A 179 36.96 -13.87 1.90
N LEU A 180 36.32 -14.90 2.50
CA LEU A 180 34.86 -14.95 2.61
C LEU A 180 34.33 -13.89 3.58
N GLY A 181 35.02 -13.68 4.70
CA GLY A 181 34.66 -12.64 5.66
C GLY A 181 34.84 -11.23 5.07
N ALA A 182 35.94 -11.02 4.34
CA ALA A 182 36.19 -9.76 3.64
C ALA A 182 35.16 -9.51 2.53
N GLY A 183 34.81 -10.54 1.75
CA GLY A 183 33.79 -10.46 0.71
C GLY A 183 32.41 -10.10 1.27
N PHE A 184 32.00 -10.73 2.38
CA PHE A 184 30.76 -10.36 3.08
C PHE A 184 30.74 -8.89 3.48
N MET A 185 31.79 -8.43 4.17
CA MET A 185 31.89 -7.04 4.64
C MET A 185 31.90 -6.04 3.47
N ALA A 186 32.61 -6.37 2.38
CA ALA A 186 32.67 -5.54 1.18
C ALA A 186 31.29 -5.45 0.49
N ALA A 187 30.60 -6.57 0.31
CA ALA A 187 29.26 -6.58 -0.29
C ALA A 187 28.24 -5.83 0.57
N ALA A 188 28.26 -6.02 1.89
CA ALA A 188 27.37 -5.30 2.81
C ALA A 188 27.64 -3.79 2.79
N ALA A 189 28.91 -3.38 2.83
CA ALA A 189 29.29 -1.96 2.78
C ALA A 189 28.93 -1.32 1.43
N ALA A 190 29.20 -1.99 0.31
CA ALA A 190 28.84 -1.50 -1.02
C ALA A 190 27.33 -1.35 -1.18
N SER A 191 26.55 -2.31 -0.68
CA SER A 191 25.08 -2.27 -0.73
C SER A 191 24.50 -1.16 0.13
N ALA A 192 25.03 -0.99 1.35
CA ALA A 192 24.62 0.09 2.24
C ALA A 192 24.95 1.47 1.64
N LEU A 193 26.13 1.61 1.03
CA LEU A 193 26.53 2.83 0.35
C LEU A 193 25.64 3.12 -0.87
N LEU A 194 25.34 2.10 -1.68
CA LEU A 194 24.44 2.27 -2.82
C LEU A 194 23.02 2.66 -2.38
N SER A 195 22.45 1.97 -1.39
CA SER A 195 21.14 2.33 -0.82
C SER A 195 21.12 3.76 -0.29
N LEU A 196 22.20 4.19 0.35
CA LEU A 196 22.35 5.56 0.82
C LEU A 196 22.42 6.57 -0.32
N VAL A 197 23.17 6.27 -1.38
CA VAL A 197 23.28 7.14 -2.57
C VAL A 197 21.92 7.26 -3.28
N VAL A 198 21.19 6.15 -3.44
CA VAL A 198 19.85 6.13 -4.03
C VAL A 198 18.87 6.97 -3.20
N ALA A 199 18.92 6.85 -1.87
CA ALA A 199 18.06 7.61 -0.97
C ALA A 199 18.39 9.11 -0.94
N ALA A 200 19.68 9.46 -0.91
CA ALA A 200 20.12 10.82 -0.64
C ALA A 200 20.27 11.70 -1.90
N SER A 201 20.41 11.09 -3.08
CA SER A 201 20.69 11.83 -4.32
C SER A 201 19.93 11.27 -5.52
N PRO A 202 18.59 11.24 -5.47
CA PRO A 202 17.75 10.63 -6.51
C PRO A 202 18.00 11.25 -7.90
N TYR A 203 18.34 12.54 -7.99
CA TYR A 203 18.64 13.20 -9.26
C TYR A 203 19.96 12.74 -9.92
N VAL A 204 21.02 12.56 -9.12
CA VAL A 204 22.32 12.07 -9.64
C VAL A 204 22.19 10.62 -10.09
N VAL A 205 21.41 9.85 -9.33
CA VAL A 205 21.09 8.45 -9.59
C VAL A 205 20.26 8.31 -10.87
N ASP A 206 19.23 9.13 -11.04
CA ASP A 206 18.37 9.14 -12.23
C ASP A 206 19.17 9.41 -13.52
N GLY A 207 20.09 10.40 -13.50
CA GLY A 207 20.94 10.71 -14.65
C GLY A 207 21.97 9.61 -14.98
N PHE A 208 22.37 8.79 -13.99
CA PHE A 208 23.18 7.60 -14.22
C PHE A 208 22.32 6.45 -14.78
N ASP A 209 21.17 6.20 -14.15
CA ASP A 209 20.26 5.11 -14.51
C ASP A 209 19.74 5.24 -15.93
N ARG A 210 19.32 6.42 -16.37
CA ARG A 210 18.86 6.61 -17.76
C ARG A 210 19.96 6.30 -18.79
N ARG A 211 21.21 6.66 -18.50
CA ARG A 211 22.34 6.38 -19.41
C ARG A 211 22.67 4.90 -19.48
N VAL A 212 22.57 4.20 -18.36
CA VAL A 212 22.89 2.77 -18.27
C VAL A 212 21.72 1.91 -18.75
N ALA A 213 20.47 2.32 -18.49
CA ALA A 213 19.27 1.62 -18.94
C ALA A 213 19.23 1.47 -20.47
N ALA A 214 19.61 2.52 -21.19
CA ALA A 214 19.70 2.51 -22.66
C ALA A 214 20.64 1.43 -23.23
N TRP A 215 21.58 0.89 -22.44
CA TRP A 215 22.43 -0.22 -22.88
C TRP A 215 21.70 -1.56 -22.93
N PHE A 216 20.53 -1.64 -22.30
CA PHE A 216 19.73 -2.86 -22.17
C PHE A 216 18.50 -2.87 -23.10
N ASP A 217 18.27 -1.78 -23.84
CA ASP A 217 17.17 -1.68 -24.79
C ASP A 217 17.25 -2.80 -25.85
N GLY A 218 16.13 -3.50 -26.04
CA GLY A 218 16.03 -4.60 -27.01
C GLY A 218 16.67 -5.94 -26.57
N LEU A 219 17.18 -6.05 -25.34
CA LEU A 219 17.73 -7.32 -24.83
C LEU A 219 16.69 -8.27 -24.23
N SER A 220 15.51 -7.77 -23.84
CA SER A 220 14.43 -8.63 -23.33
C SER A 220 13.67 -9.32 -24.48
N THR A 221 13.24 -10.55 -24.24
CA THR A 221 12.33 -11.29 -25.13
C THR A 221 11.21 -11.93 -24.31
N PRO A 222 9.99 -12.11 -24.87
CA PRO A 222 8.88 -12.76 -24.14
C PRO A 222 9.19 -14.19 -23.67
N ALA A 223 10.16 -14.87 -24.28
CA ALA A 223 10.62 -16.18 -23.83
C ALA A 223 11.55 -16.08 -22.62
N LEU A 224 12.48 -15.12 -22.63
CA LEU A 224 13.39 -14.86 -21.53
C LEU A 224 12.62 -14.42 -20.28
N SER A 225 11.75 -13.43 -20.42
CA SER A 225 10.92 -12.87 -19.34
C SER A 225 10.06 -13.92 -18.66
N ARG A 226 9.30 -14.72 -19.45
CA ARG A 226 8.51 -15.85 -18.91
C ARG A 226 9.36 -16.88 -18.18
N PHE A 227 10.58 -17.15 -18.66
CA PHE A 227 11.48 -18.10 -18.02
C PHE A 227 12.04 -17.56 -16.70
N THR A 228 12.55 -16.32 -16.68
CA THR A 228 13.10 -15.70 -15.47
C THR A 228 12.03 -15.48 -14.40
N ASP A 229 10.82 -15.10 -14.81
CA ASP A 229 9.67 -14.99 -13.91
C ASP A 229 9.32 -16.33 -13.29
N ALA A 230 9.13 -17.37 -14.09
CA ALA A 230 8.82 -18.71 -13.57
C ALA A 230 9.94 -19.26 -12.66
N ALA A 231 11.21 -19.01 -13.01
CA ALA A 231 12.36 -19.50 -12.26
C ALA A 231 12.49 -18.89 -10.85
N PHE A 232 11.96 -17.68 -10.65
CA PHE A 232 12.08 -16.95 -9.39
C PHE A 232 10.73 -16.49 -8.79
N ASP A 233 9.62 -16.97 -9.34
CA ASP A 233 8.28 -16.72 -8.79
C ASP A 233 8.09 -17.34 -7.40
N THR A 234 7.12 -16.79 -6.67
CA THR A 234 6.65 -17.20 -5.35
C THR A 234 6.39 -18.70 -5.27
N ARG A 235 5.81 -19.33 -6.30
CA ARG A 235 5.57 -20.80 -6.30
C ARG A 235 6.87 -21.59 -6.25
N THR A 236 7.85 -21.18 -7.05
CA THR A 236 9.19 -21.80 -7.08
C THR A 236 9.89 -21.61 -5.73
N VAL A 237 9.70 -20.46 -5.09
CA VAL A 237 10.28 -20.17 -3.78
C VAL A 237 9.70 -21.06 -2.68
N LEU A 238 8.39 -21.34 -2.71
CA LEU A 238 7.77 -22.29 -1.78
C LEU A 238 8.36 -23.70 -1.94
N VAL A 239 8.58 -24.15 -3.19
CA VAL A 239 9.24 -25.44 -3.46
C VAL A 239 10.68 -25.44 -2.93
N LEU A 240 11.42 -24.34 -3.09
CA LEU A 240 12.78 -24.20 -2.58
C LEU A 240 12.84 -24.14 -1.05
N VAL A 241 11.84 -23.56 -0.38
CA VAL A 241 11.68 -23.61 1.08
C VAL A 241 11.51 -25.05 1.56
N VAL A 242 10.72 -25.87 0.85
CA VAL A 242 10.60 -27.31 1.16
C VAL A 242 11.96 -28.01 0.98
N LEU A 243 12.68 -27.74 -0.11
CA LEU A 243 14.00 -28.32 -0.36
C LEU A 243 15.02 -27.96 0.73
N VAL A 244 15.05 -26.72 1.21
CA VAL A 244 15.89 -26.30 2.33
C VAL A 244 15.42 -26.91 3.64
N GLY A 245 14.11 -27.01 3.85
CA GLY A 245 13.49 -27.71 4.98
C GLY A 245 13.94 -29.18 5.04
N LEU A 246 13.99 -29.87 3.91
CA LEU A 246 14.53 -31.23 3.83
C LEU A 246 16.04 -31.25 4.11
N ALA A 247 16.80 -30.28 3.61
CA ALA A 247 18.24 -30.16 3.87
C ALA A 247 18.54 -29.90 5.37
N SER A 248 17.62 -29.26 6.10
CA SER A 248 17.72 -28.99 7.54
C SER A 248 17.81 -30.25 8.40
N ILE A 249 17.27 -31.37 7.91
CA ILE A 249 17.32 -32.69 8.56
C ILE A 249 18.78 -33.16 8.69
N ARG A 250 19.64 -32.75 7.75
CA ARG A 250 21.05 -33.14 7.64
C ARG A 250 22.00 -32.05 8.14
N CYS A 251 21.63 -30.77 8.03
CA CYS A 251 22.46 -29.64 8.45
C CYS A 251 21.63 -28.49 9.04
N ARG A 252 21.67 -28.32 10.37
CA ARG A 252 20.97 -27.22 11.06
C ARG A 252 21.54 -25.85 10.72
N ALA A 253 22.85 -25.74 10.55
CA ALA A 253 23.51 -24.48 10.19
C ALA A 253 23.02 -23.94 8.84
N LEU A 254 22.78 -24.82 7.86
CA LEU A 254 22.23 -24.45 6.57
C LEU A 254 20.81 -23.89 6.70
N ALA A 255 19.97 -24.52 7.53
CA ALA A 255 18.60 -24.09 7.75
C ALA A 255 18.53 -22.69 8.40
N VAL A 256 19.32 -22.48 9.46
CA VAL A 256 19.40 -21.19 10.15
C VAL A 256 19.93 -20.11 9.22
N THR A 257 20.99 -20.38 8.47
CA THR A 257 21.57 -19.38 7.56
C THR A 257 20.65 -19.03 6.40
N TYR A 258 19.90 -19.99 5.87
CA TYR A 258 18.87 -19.72 4.86
C TYR A 258 17.72 -18.87 5.43
N ALA A 259 17.17 -19.26 6.58
CA ALA A 259 16.08 -18.52 7.21
C ALA A 259 16.48 -17.08 7.54
N VAL A 260 17.70 -16.87 8.07
CA VAL A 260 18.24 -15.54 8.35
C VAL A 260 18.48 -14.74 7.06
N ALA A 261 19.07 -15.36 6.03
CA ALA A 261 19.34 -14.67 4.77
C ALA A 261 18.03 -14.23 4.08
N THR A 262 17.05 -15.11 3.98
CA THR A 262 15.75 -14.80 3.36
C THR A 262 14.95 -13.81 4.20
N GLY A 263 14.89 -13.99 5.52
CA GLY A 263 14.17 -13.08 6.42
C GLY A 263 14.78 -11.67 6.43
N PHE A 264 16.10 -11.56 6.49
CA PHE A 264 16.77 -10.26 6.38
C PHE A 264 16.63 -9.66 4.98
N GLY A 265 16.66 -10.47 3.92
CA GLY A 265 16.38 -10.02 2.56
C GLY A 265 14.98 -9.42 2.44
N LEU A 266 13.96 -10.09 2.99
CA LEU A 266 12.59 -9.58 3.01
C LEU A 266 12.48 -8.26 3.80
N LEU A 267 13.05 -8.21 5.01
CA LEU A 267 13.08 -6.99 5.83
C LEU A 267 13.79 -5.84 5.13
N ALA A 268 14.92 -6.11 4.48
CA ALA A 268 15.66 -5.12 3.71
C ALA A 268 14.82 -4.64 2.52
N SER A 269 14.12 -5.54 1.81
CA SER A 269 13.23 -5.17 0.70
C SER A 269 12.12 -4.24 1.17
N VAL A 270 11.38 -4.64 2.21
CA VAL A 270 10.21 -3.90 2.71
C VAL A 270 10.65 -2.59 3.35
N GLY A 271 11.66 -2.64 4.22
CA GLY A 271 12.17 -1.48 4.94
C GLY A 271 12.76 -0.42 4.00
N LEU A 272 13.55 -0.83 2.99
CA LEU A 272 14.12 0.13 2.06
C LEU A 272 13.07 0.71 1.11
N ARG A 273 12.07 -0.06 0.67
CA ARG A 273 10.97 0.48 -0.15
C ARG A 273 10.16 1.53 0.62
N ALA A 274 9.84 1.24 1.88
CA ALA A 274 9.10 2.15 2.74
C ALA A 274 9.86 3.43 3.09
N VAL A 275 11.20 3.43 2.98
CA VAL A 275 12.04 4.59 3.32
C VAL A 275 12.47 5.39 2.09
N ILE A 276 12.69 4.71 0.95
CA ILE A 276 13.30 5.32 -0.24
C ILE A 276 12.22 5.77 -1.27
N GLU A 277 10.97 5.30 -1.14
CA GLU A 277 9.77 5.74 -1.91
C GLU A 277 10.06 6.10 -3.38
N ARG A 278 10.85 5.25 -4.04
CA ARG A 278 11.40 5.56 -5.36
C ARG A 278 10.37 5.25 -6.45
N PRO A 279 10.07 6.19 -7.36
CA PRO A 279 9.22 5.92 -8.51
C PRO A 279 9.89 4.93 -9.47
N ARG A 280 9.07 4.04 -10.04
CA ARG A 280 9.44 3.17 -11.17
C ARG A 280 9.77 4.00 -12.42
N PRO A 281 10.55 3.45 -13.38
CA PRO A 281 10.85 4.14 -14.64
C PRO A 281 9.59 4.65 -15.36
N LEU A 282 9.60 5.91 -15.79
CA LEU A 282 8.43 6.61 -16.34
C LEU A 282 7.95 6.08 -17.70
N ASP A 283 8.84 5.44 -18.45
CA ASP A 283 8.55 4.87 -19.77
C ASP A 283 8.19 3.36 -19.69
N GLY A 284 8.09 2.83 -18.47
CA GLY A 284 7.88 1.40 -18.21
C GLY A 284 6.43 1.03 -17.86
N PRO A 285 6.11 -0.28 -17.81
CA PRO A 285 4.75 -0.78 -17.57
C PRO A 285 4.14 -0.38 -16.21
N MET A 286 4.98 0.00 -15.24
CA MET A 286 4.58 0.40 -13.89
C MET A 286 4.97 1.85 -13.56
N ALA A 287 5.05 2.71 -14.59
CA ALA A 287 5.43 4.10 -14.46
C ALA A 287 4.73 4.81 -13.29
N GLY A 288 5.52 5.47 -12.43
CA GLY A 288 5.00 6.28 -11.31
C GLY A 288 4.69 5.51 -10.01
N ALA A 289 4.73 4.17 -9.98
CA ALA A 289 4.57 3.43 -8.73
C ALA A 289 5.77 3.61 -7.78
N LEU A 290 5.53 3.78 -6.46
CA LEU A 290 6.54 4.21 -5.47
C LEU A 290 7.29 3.07 -4.75
N ASP A 291 7.62 1.96 -5.44
CA ASP A 291 8.21 0.76 -4.83
C ASP A 291 9.47 0.21 -5.55
N SER A 292 10.20 1.06 -6.29
CA SER A 292 11.25 0.61 -7.21
C SER A 292 12.52 0.05 -6.54
N TYR A 293 12.98 0.62 -5.41
CA TYR A 293 14.27 0.25 -4.79
C TYR A 293 14.11 -0.53 -3.47
N PRO A 294 14.86 -1.63 -3.26
CA PRO A 294 15.63 -2.40 -4.23
C PRO A 294 14.74 -3.36 -5.04
N SER A 295 15.29 -3.91 -6.13
CA SER A 295 14.60 -4.97 -6.87
C SER A 295 14.54 -6.27 -6.05
N GLY A 296 13.33 -6.57 -5.55
CA GLY A 296 13.07 -7.76 -4.74
C GLY A 296 13.26 -9.06 -5.52
N HIS A 297 12.82 -9.08 -6.78
CA HIS A 297 12.96 -10.22 -7.69
C HIS A 297 14.43 -10.57 -7.93
N VAL A 298 15.29 -9.58 -8.20
CA VAL A 298 16.73 -9.80 -8.42
C VAL A 298 17.42 -10.23 -7.14
N MET A 299 17.09 -9.62 -6.00
CA MET A 299 17.62 -10.03 -4.70
C MET A 299 17.29 -11.51 -4.40
N GLN A 300 16.06 -11.93 -4.67
CA GLN A 300 15.60 -13.30 -4.52
C GLN A 300 16.34 -14.25 -5.46
N ALA A 301 16.54 -13.87 -6.72
CA ALA A 301 17.31 -14.65 -7.68
C ALA A 301 18.75 -14.91 -7.19
N VAL A 302 19.41 -13.89 -6.63
CA VAL A 302 20.77 -14.01 -6.08
C VAL A 302 20.80 -14.92 -4.84
N LEU A 303 19.82 -14.81 -3.93
CA LEU A 303 19.70 -15.70 -2.78
C LEU A 303 19.53 -17.16 -3.20
N ILE A 304 18.68 -17.42 -4.19
CA ILE A 304 18.44 -18.75 -4.75
C ILE A 304 19.73 -19.30 -5.37
N ALA A 305 20.40 -18.53 -6.23
CA ALA A 305 21.64 -18.92 -6.87
C ALA A 305 22.77 -19.22 -5.88
N GLY A 306 22.79 -18.53 -4.73
CA GLY A 306 23.82 -18.70 -3.71
C GLY A 306 23.56 -19.85 -2.73
N LEU A 307 22.30 -20.09 -2.36
CA LEU A 307 21.94 -20.97 -1.24
C LEU A 307 21.39 -22.34 -1.67
N VAL A 308 20.65 -22.42 -2.77
CA VAL A 308 20.11 -23.72 -3.27
C VAL A 308 21.22 -24.72 -3.59
N PRO A 309 22.35 -24.33 -4.21
CA PRO A 309 23.48 -25.25 -4.43
C PRO A 309 24.00 -25.89 -3.13
N LEU A 310 23.98 -25.15 -2.02
CA LEU A 310 24.40 -25.66 -0.71
C LEU A 310 23.40 -26.67 -0.15
N ALA A 311 22.11 -26.43 -0.34
CA ALA A 311 21.05 -27.36 0.08
C ALA A 311 21.07 -28.67 -0.72
N VAL A 312 21.15 -28.59 -2.04
CA VAL A 312 21.24 -29.76 -2.92
C VAL A 312 22.49 -30.58 -2.61
N ALA A 313 23.65 -29.95 -2.47
CA ALA A 313 24.88 -30.65 -2.12
C ALA A 313 24.78 -31.36 -0.76
N THR A 314 24.09 -30.75 0.21
CA THR A 314 23.88 -31.31 1.56
C THR A 314 22.93 -32.50 1.55
N LEU A 315 21.88 -32.47 0.72
CA LEU A 315 20.93 -33.58 0.58
C LEU A 315 21.55 -34.79 -0.12
N LEU A 316 22.33 -34.53 -1.18
CA LEU A 316 22.94 -35.55 -2.03
C LEU A 316 24.35 -35.97 -1.58
N HIS A 317 24.88 -35.36 -0.51
CA HIS A 317 26.25 -35.57 -0.01
C HIS A 317 27.35 -35.36 -1.06
N ARG A 318 27.14 -34.46 -2.04
CA ARG A 318 28.07 -34.23 -3.17
C ARG A 318 28.54 -32.77 -3.24
N ARG A 319 29.68 -32.46 -2.63
CA ARG A 319 30.28 -31.11 -2.64
C ARG A 319 30.63 -30.59 -4.04
N ARG A 320 30.90 -31.49 -5.00
CA ARG A 320 31.23 -31.14 -6.39
C ARG A 320 30.08 -30.44 -7.15
N LEU A 321 28.84 -30.58 -6.68
CA LEU A 321 27.67 -29.94 -7.31
C LEU A 321 27.58 -28.43 -7.04
N ILE A 322 28.21 -27.93 -5.97
CA ILE A 322 28.12 -26.53 -5.55
C ILE A 322 28.60 -25.57 -6.65
N PRO A 323 29.83 -25.68 -7.19
CA PRO A 323 30.29 -24.75 -8.22
C PRO A 323 29.44 -24.81 -9.49
N VAL A 324 29.01 -26.01 -9.91
CA VAL A 324 28.20 -26.21 -11.13
C VAL A 324 26.83 -25.54 -10.98
N LEU A 325 26.12 -25.83 -9.89
CA LEU A 325 24.78 -25.26 -9.65
C LEU A 325 24.83 -23.76 -9.36
N THR A 326 25.86 -23.27 -8.66
CA THR A 326 26.06 -21.82 -8.47
C THR A 326 26.32 -21.12 -9.80
N MET A 327 27.06 -21.74 -10.72
CA MET A 327 27.29 -21.17 -12.05
C MET A 327 25.99 -21.10 -12.85
N VAL A 328 25.25 -22.21 -12.96
CA VAL A 328 24.01 -22.28 -13.72
C VAL A 328 22.98 -21.27 -13.20
N LEU A 329 22.67 -21.33 -11.89
CA LEU A 329 21.69 -20.42 -11.29
C LEU A 329 22.18 -18.96 -11.26
N GLY A 330 23.49 -18.74 -11.16
CA GLY A 330 24.11 -17.42 -11.23
C GLY A 330 23.93 -16.76 -12.59
N VAL A 331 24.08 -17.52 -13.68
CA VAL A 331 23.78 -17.05 -15.04
C VAL A 331 22.30 -16.72 -15.17
N THR A 332 21.40 -17.55 -14.64
CA THR A 332 19.95 -17.28 -14.64
C THR A 332 19.60 -16.03 -13.84
N ALA A 333 20.22 -15.81 -12.68
CA ALA A 333 20.02 -14.60 -11.88
C ALA A 333 20.54 -13.33 -12.59
N ALA A 334 21.66 -13.44 -13.30
CA ALA A 334 22.17 -12.34 -14.13
C ALA A 334 21.23 -12.03 -15.31
N ALA A 335 20.66 -13.06 -15.93
CA ALA A 335 19.67 -12.89 -16.99
C ALA A 335 18.40 -12.19 -16.47
N ALA A 336 17.90 -12.57 -15.28
CA ALA A 336 16.76 -11.89 -14.64
C ALA A 336 17.08 -10.43 -14.30
N ALA A 337 18.30 -10.12 -13.87
CA ALA A 337 18.74 -8.76 -13.61
C ALA A 337 18.74 -7.89 -14.88
N VAL A 338 19.22 -8.43 -16.00
CA VAL A 338 19.18 -7.78 -17.32
C VAL A 338 17.75 -7.56 -17.78
N ASP A 339 16.91 -8.59 -17.68
CA ASP A 339 15.52 -8.55 -18.13
C ASP A 339 14.71 -7.46 -17.40
N ARG A 340 14.90 -7.30 -16.08
CA ARG A 340 14.21 -6.25 -15.30
C ARG A 340 14.54 -4.82 -15.71
N VAL A 341 15.76 -4.57 -16.22
CA VAL A 341 16.12 -3.25 -16.75
C VAL A 341 15.57 -3.09 -18.16
N ALA A 342 15.71 -4.12 -19.01
CA ALA A 342 15.29 -4.10 -20.40
C ALA A 342 13.76 -3.95 -20.59
N GLU A 343 12.95 -4.47 -19.66
CA GLU A 343 11.49 -4.28 -19.65
C GLU A 343 11.02 -2.94 -19.05
N GLY A 344 11.94 -2.10 -18.59
CA GLY A 344 11.59 -0.83 -17.91
C GLY A 344 10.91 -1.02 -16.55
N LEU A 345 10.98 -2.21 -15.94
CA LEU A 345 10.37 -2.49 -14.64
C LEU A 345 11.18 -1.92 -13.46
N HIS A 346 12.49 -1.80 -13.60
CA HIS A 346 13.40 -1.30 -12.56
C HIS A 346 14.53 -0.48 -13.18
N SER A 347 15.03 0.51 -12.43
CA SER A 347 16.25 1.23 -12.80
C SER A 347 17.50 0.37 -12.56
N PRO A 348 18.60 0.55 -13.31
CA PRO A 348 19.85 -0.20 -13.11
C PRO A 348 20.35 -0.23 -11.66
N THR A 349 20.29 0.89 -10.93
CA THR A 349 20.68 0.93 -9.51
C THR A 349 19.74 0.16 -8.58
N ASP A 350 18.46 -0.01 -8.92
CA ASP A 350 17.53 -0.87 -8.17
C ASP A 350 17.94 -2.34 -8.26
N VAL A 351 18.36 -2.75 -9.45
CA VAL A 351 18.89 -4.08 -9.74
C VAL A 351 20.23 -4.29 -9.05
N LEU A 352 21.15 -3.33 -9.13
CA LEU A 352 22.43 -3.38 -8.40
C LEU A 352 22.24 -3.44 -6.88
N GLY A 353 21.24 -2.72 -6.35
CA GLY A 353 20.85 -2.79 -4.94
C GLY A 353 20.39 -4.19 -4.56
N GLY A 354 19.51 -4.78 -5.36
CA GLY A 354 19.06 -6.17 -5.17
C GLY A 354 20.21 -7.18 -5.22
N VAL A 355 21.11 -7.07 -6.21
CA VAL A 355 22.29 -7.93 -6.33
C VAL A 355 23.22 -7.78 -5.13
N GLY A 356 23.55 -6.55 -4.74
CA GLY A 356 24.46 -6.27 -3.64
C GLY A 356 23.95 -6.86 -2.32
N ILE A 357 22.68 -6.58 -1.98
CA ILE A 357 22.08 -7.06 -0.74
C ILE A 357 22.02 -8.59 -0.75
N GLY A 358 21.59 -9.19 -1.86
CA GLY A 358 21.58 -10.65 -2.04
C GLY A 358 22.97 -11.28 -1.87
N LEU A 359 24.01 -10.70 -2.48
CA LEU A 359 25.38 -11.20 -2.37
C LEU A 359 25.92 -11.10 -0.95
N ALA A 360 25.65 -9.99 -0.24
CA ALA A 360 26.03 -9.86 1.16
C ALA A 360 25.42 -11.00 1.99
N LEU A 361 24.14 -11.29 1.81
CA LEU A 361 23.45 -12.34 2.54
C LEU A 361 24.00 -13.75 2.21
N VAL A 362 24.26 -14.03 0.93
CA VAL A 362 24.85 -15.31 0.50
C VAL A 362 26.27 -15.50 1.06
N LEU A 363 27.11 -14.47 1.01
CA LEU A 363 28.48 -14.53 1.54
C LEU A 363 28.48 -14.68 3.06
N GLY A 364 27.57 -13.99 3.76
CA GLY A 364 27.35 -14.17 5.20
C GLY A 364 26.93 -15.59 5.54
N ALA A 365 25.97 -16.16 4.81
CA ALA A 365 25.52 -17.55 4.99
C ALA A 365 26.67 -18.55 4.77
N ARG A 366 27.44 -18.40 3.69
CA ARG A 366 28.63 -19.26 3.43
C ARG A 366 29.68 -19.11 4.52
N TRP A 367 29.93 -17.90 5.01
CA TRP A 367 30.88 -17.65 6.08
C TRP A 367 30.49 -18.36 7.39
N VAL A 368 29.19 -18.44 7.69
CA VAL A 368 28.68 -19.23 8.83
C VAL A 368 28.81 -20.73 8.57
N ILE A 369 28.42 -21.21 7.39
CA ILE A 369 28.45 -22.65 7.04
C ILE A 369 29.89 -23.20 7.03
N VAL A 370 30.91 -22.42 6.69
CA VAL A 370 32.30 -22.93 6.69
C VAL A 370 32.86 -23.09 8.10
N ARG A 371 32.20 -22.58 9.16
CA ARG A 371 32.69 -22.68 10.53
C ARG A 371 32.44 -24.08 11.12
N PRO A 372 33.48 -24.79 11.58
CA PRO A 372 33.34 -26.09 12.26
C PRO A 372 32.33 -26.08 13.42
N ARG A 373 32.31 -25.00 14.21
CA ARG A 373 31.41 -24.83 15.36
C ARG A 373 29.92 -24.80 14.98
N ALA A 374 29.59 -24.39 13.75
CA ALA A 374 28.21 -24.37 13.28
C ALA A 374 27.64 -25.79 13.10
N HIS A 375 28.51 -26.81 12.97
CA HIS A 375 28.10 -28.18 12.66
C HIS A 375 28.19 -29.15 13.84
N VAL A 376 28.65 -28.69 15.00
CA VAL A 376 28.85 -29.54 16.21
C VAL A 376 27.57 -30.28 16.62
N ALA A 377 26.40 -29.67 16.38
CA ALA A 377 25.09 -30.25 16.70
C ALA A 377 24.42 -30.97 15.51
N CYS A 378 25.07 -31.06 14.34
CA CYS A 378 24.48 -31.67 13.15
C CYS A 378 24.74 -33.18 13.10
N ARG A 379 23.75 -33.96 12.62
CA ARG A 379 23.86 -35.43 12.45
C ARG A 379 24.13 -35.75 10.98
N ASN A 380 25.16 -36.57 10.68
CA ASN A 380 25.56 -36.95 9.32
C ASN A 380 25.67 -35.76 8.34
N CYS A 381 26.18 -34.63 8.84
CA CYS A 381 26.32 -33.41 8.08
C CYS A 381 27.52 -33.48 7.16
N LEU A 382 27.31 -33.15 5.89
CA LEU A 382 28.37 -33.01 4.88
C LEU A 382 29.49 -32.07 5.33
N TRP A 383 29.20 -31.12 6.22
CA TRP A 383 30.08 -30.05 6.66
C TRP A 383 30.69 -30.27 8.06
N SER A 384 30.37 -31.39 8.74
CA SER A 384 30.95 -31.70 10.06
C SER A 384 32.38 -32.24 9.95
N PRO A 385 33.34 -31.75 10.76
CA PRO A 385 34.71 -32.29 10.81
C PRO A 385 34.86 -33.58 11.65
N HIS A 386 33.90 -33.92 12.52
CA HIS A 386 33.95 -35.13 13.35
C HIS A 386 32.60 -35.88 13.42
N PRO A 387 32.58 -37.22 13.48
CA PRO A 387 31.39 -38.00 13.81
C PRO A 387 31.19 -38.05 15.34
N GLN A 388 30.06 -37.51 15.79
CA GLN A 388 29.33 -37.75 17.06
C GLN A 388 29.96 -37.38 18.42
N GLN A 389 29.28 -36.47 19.15
CA GLN A 389 28.79 -36.74 20.51
C GLN A 389 27.43 -36.03 20.74
N PRO A 390 26.45 -36.68 21.40
CA PRO A 390 25.17 -36.05 21.72
C PRO A 390 25.31 -35.16 22.96
N HIS A 391 25.24 -33.84 22.79
CA HIS A 391 25.03 -32.94 23.93
C HIS A 391 23.57 -33.01 24.40
N ALA A 392 23.37 -33.25 25.69
CA ALA A 392 22.07 -33.10 26.33
C ALA A 392 21.69 -31.60 26.37
N ALA A 393 20.61 -31.23 25.70
CA ALA A 393 20.07 -29.87 25.71
C ALA A 393 19.26 -29.63 26.99
N ARG A 394 19.51 -28.50 27.67
CA ARG A 394 18.62 -27.94 28.69
C ARG A 394 17.78 -26.85 28.01
N GLY A 395 16.46 -27.03 27.94
CA GLY A 395 15.54 -25.99 27.46
C GLY A 395 15.51 -24.75 28.35
N ALA A 396 14.92 -23.65 27.87
CA ALA A 396 14.85 -22.39 28.60
C ALA A 396 13.77 -22.39 29.70
N ILE A 397 12.66 -23.12 29.50
CA ILE A 397 11.66 -23.36 30.55
C ILE A 397 11.72 -24.84 30.94
N PRO A 398 11.92 -25.16 32.23
CA PRO A 398 11.92 -26.54 32.68
C PRO A 398 10.48 -27.07 32.63
N LEU A 399 10.22 -27.97 31.68
CA LEU A 399 8.99 -28.76 31.62
C LEU A 399 9.33 -30.22 31.94
N THR A 400 8.55 -30.85 32.80
CA THR A 400 8.60 -32.31 32.98
C THR A 400 8.08 -33.00 31.71
N ALA A 401 8.47 -34.25 31.46
CA ALA A 401 8.00 -34.99 30.29
C ALA A 401 6.46 -35.09 30.24
N SER A 402 5.84 -35.26 31.41
CA SER A 402 4.38 -35.28 31.59
C SER A 402 3.76 -33.91 31.28
N ALA A 403 4.34 -32.81 31.76
CA ALA A 403 3.85 -31.47 31.45
C ALA A 403 3.97 -31.15 29.95
N ALA A 404 5.06 -31.55 29.29
CA ALA A 404 5.23 -31.35 27.84
C ALA A 404 4.20 -32.12 27.01
N GLN A 405 3.80 -33.33 27.45
CA GLN A 405 2.72 -34.11 26.83
C GLN A 405 1.35 -33.43 27.01
N ILE A 406 1.07 -32.88 28.20
CA ILE A 406 -0.17 -32.13 28.47
C ILE A 406 -0.22 -30.87 27.60
N VAL A 407 0.85 -30.08 27.55
CA VAL A 407 0.93 -28.88 26.70
C VAL A 407 0.75 -29.24 25.23
N ARG A 408 1.30 -30.37 24.78
CA ARG A 408 1.10 -30.88 23.41
C ARG A 408 -0.35 -31.25 23.15
N LEU A 409 -1.01 -31.95 24.07
CA LEU A 409 -2.43 -32.29 23.95
C LEU A 409 -3.28 -31.01 23.87
N LEU A 410 -3.04 -30.05 24.77
CA LEU A 410 -3.69 -28.75 24.77
C LEU A 410 -3.47 -28.00 23.45
N ALA A 411 -2.28 -28.09 22.86
CA ALA A 411 -2.00 -27.48 21.56
C ALA A 411 -2.89 -28.06 20.46
N HIS A 412 -3.03 -29.39 20.38
CA HIS A 412 -3.88 -30.03 19.36
C HIS A 412 -5.37 -29.79 19.61
N LEU A 413 -5.80 -29.80 20.87
CA LEU A 413 -7.17 -29.41 21.24
C LEU A 413 -7.45 -27.96 20.85
N SER A 414 -6.53 -27.04 21.13
CA SER A 414 -6.68 -25.64 20.74
C SER A 414 -6.67 -25.46 19.21
N ALA A 415 -5.89 -26.24 18.46
CA ALA A 415 -5.92 -26.20 17.00
C ALA A 415 -7.25 -26.70 16.45
N ALA A 416 -7.81 -27.77 17.02
CA ALA A 416 -9.13 -28.27 16.66
C ALA A 416 -10.23 -27.25 16.99
N VAL A 417 -10.17 -26.60 18.17
CA VAL A 417 -11.09 -25.53 18.54
C VAL A 417 -10.98 -24.36 17.58
N VAL A 418 -9.78 -23.85 17.29
CA VAL A 418 -9.59 -22.73 16.34
C VAL A 418 -10.13 -23.09 14.95
N ALA A 419 -9.80 -24.27 14.42
CA ALA A 419 -10.29 -24.69 13.11
C ALA A 419 -11.82 -24.87 13.08
N LEU A 420 -12.40 -25.47 14.12
CA LEU A 420 -13.84 -25.67 14.23
C LEU A 420 -14.58 -24.34 14.42
N THR A 421 -14.08 -23.45 15.28
CA THR A 421 -14.66 -22.13 15.49
C THR A 421 -14.61 -21.31 14.21
N LEU A 422 -13.48 -21.29 13.50
CA LEU A 422 -13.38 -20.63 12.18
C LEU A 422 -14.40 -21.24 11.20
N ALA A 423 -14.44 -22.56 11.05
CA ALA A 423 -15.37 -23.21 10.14
C ALA A 423 -16.84 -22.95 10.50
N VAL A 424 -17.21 -23.03 11.79
CA VAL A 424 -18.58 -22.77 12.25
C VAL A 424 -18.94 -21.31 12.04
N LEU A 425 -18.13 -20.35 12.49
CA LEU A 425 -18.41 -18.93 12.30
C LEU A 425 -18.58 -18.59 10.81
N THR A 426 -17.65 -19.05 9.97
CA THR A 426 -17.69 -18.86 8.52
C THR A 426 -18.95 -19.48 7.89
N LEU A 427 -19.43 -20.64 8.37
CA LEU A 427 -20.59 -21.34 7.79
C LEU A 427 -21.95 -20.93 8.39
N THR A 428 -22.00 -20.44 9.63
CA THR A 428 -23.26 -20.20 10.35
C THR A 428 -23.59 -18.74 10.58
N VAL A 429 -22.59 -17.90 10.86
CA VAL A 429 -22.81 -16.48 11.20
C VAL A 429 -22.40 -15.57 10.05
N GLY A 430 -21.46 -16.02 9.20
CA GLY A 430 -20.68 -15.09 8.41
C GLY A 430 -19.74 -14.29 9.32
N VAL A 431 -18.81 -13.57 8.72
CA VAL A 431 -17.88 -12.73 9.47
C VAL A 431 -18.53 -11.36 9.69
N PRO A 432 -18.53 -10.81 10.93
CA PRO A 432 -19.03 -9.47 11.19
C PRO A 432 -18.43 -8.46 10.21
N SER A 433 -19.28 -7.79 9.43
CA SER A 433 -18.81 -6.86 8.42
C SER A 433 -18.22 -5.60 9.05
N SER A 434 -17.31 -4.97 8.30
CA SER A 434 -16.85 -3.62 8.63
C SER A 434 -18.03 -2.64 8.66
N GLY A 435 -17.85 -1.48 9.30
CA GLY A 435 -18.81 -0.39 9.16
C GLY A 435 -19.06 0.03 7.70
N GLU A 436 -18.20 -0.35 6.75
CA GLU A 436 -18.39 -0.11 5.32
C GLU A 436 -18.98 -1.30 4.54
N GLY A 437 -19.32 -2.44 5.15
CA GLY A 437 -19.82 -3.63 4.44
C GLY A 437 -18.71 -4.62 4.01
N PHE A 438 -19.03 -5.53 3.08
CA PHE A 438 -18.10 -6.53 2.52
C PHE A 438 -17.24 -5.94 1.40
N VAL A 439 -15.94 -6.25 1.37
CA VAL A 439 -15.04 -5.77 0.30
C VAL A 439 -14.97 -6.75 -0.87
N PHE A 440 -14.94 -8.05 -0.59
CA PHE A 440 -14.90 -9.10 -1.63
C PHE A 440 -16.16 -9.96 -1.69
N GLY A 441 -17.03 -9.81 -0.69
CA GLY A 441 -18.29 -10.54 -0.58
C GLY A 441 -18.09 -11.99 -0.15
N SER A 442 -19.19 -12.60 0.25
CA SER A 442 -19.23 -13.96 0.81
C SER A 442 -18.65 -15.03 -0.14
N ARG A 443 -18.72 -14.82 -1.46
CA ARG A 443 -18.23 -15.76 -2.49
C ARG A 443 -16.71 -15.92 -2.53
N VAL A 444 -15.95 -14.91 -2.11
CA VAL A 444 -14.48 -14.93 -2.09
C VAL A 444 -13.94 -15.14 -0.68
N GLU A 445 -14.55 -14.48 0.31
CA GLU A 445 -14.11 -14.53 1.70
C GLU A 445 -14.29 -15.92 2.30
N THR A 446 -15.44 -16.57 2.08
CA THR A 446 -15.75 -17.90 2.63
C THR A 446 -14.72 -18.96 2.18
N PRO A 447 -14.40 -19.12 0.88
CA PRO A 447 -13.37 -20.07 0.45
C PRO A 447 -11.98 -19.79 1.03
N VAL A 448 -11.57 -18.51 1.12
CA VAL A 448 -10.25 -18.13 1.66
C VAL A 448 -10.15 -18.51 3.14
N GLN A 449 -11.19 -18.22 3.93
CA GLN A 449 -11.22 -18.55 5.35
C GLN A 449 -11.25 -20.07 5.58
N LEU A 450 -12.04 -20.82 4.82
CA LEU A 450 -12.07 -22.28 4.88
C LEU A 450 -10.72 -22.89 4.48
N ALA A 451 -10.05 -22.34 3.47
CA ALA A 451 -8.71 -22.77 3.08
C ALA A 451 -7.69 -22.54 4.22
N LEU A 452 -7.72 -21.38 4.87
CA LEU A 452 -6.85 -21.07 6.02
C LEU A 452 -7.13 -21.99 7.22
N ALA A 453 -8.41 -22.28 7.53
CA ALA A 453 -8.79 -23.27 8.54
C ALA A 453 -8.28 -24.68 8.19
N GLY A 454 -8.30 -25.05 6.90
CA GLY A 454 -7.68 -26.26 6.38
C GLY A 454 -6.16 -26.31 6.62
N VAL A 455 -5.44 -25.21 6.42
CA VAL A 455 -3.99 -25.12 6.69
C VAL A 455 -3.69 -25.25 8.19
N VAL A 456 -4.49 -24.65 9.07
CA VAL A 456 -4.36 -24.83 10.53
C VAL A 456 -4.51 -26.31 10.91
N SER A 457 -5.51 -26.98 10.33
CA SER A 457 -5.79 -28.40 10.56
C SER A 457 -4.65 -29.29 10.06
N LEU A 458 -4.12 -29.03 8.86
CA LEU A 458 -2.96 -29.73 8.31
C LEU A 458 -1.70 -29.49 9.16
N GLY A 459 -1.48 -28.26 9.62
CA GLY A 459 -0.39 -27.91 10.54
C GLY A 459 -0.46 -28.71 11.83
N ALA A 460 -1.65 -28.86 12.42
CA ALA A 460 -1.86 -29.67 13.62
C ALA A 460 -1.52 -31.15 13.38
N LEU A 461 -1.97 -31.73 12.25
CA LEU A 461 -1.65 -33.12 11.87
C LEU A 461 -0.14 -33.33 11.64
N ILE A 462 0.53 -32.41 10.95
CA ILE A 462 1.99 -32.48 10.73
C ILE A 462 2.73 -32.39 12.06
N SER A 463 2.23 -31.60 13.02
CA SER A 463 2.85 -31.41 14.33
C SER A 463 2.94 -32.70 15.17
N TRP A 464 2.10 -33.71 14.87
CA TRP A 464 2.21 -35.03 15.51
C TRP A 464 3.54 -35.74 15.24
N ARG A 465 4.16 -35.47 14.09
CA ARG A 465 5.45 -36.06 13.74
C ARG A 465 6.58 -35.02 13.66
N TRP A 466 6.24 -33.75 13.40
CA TRP A 466 7.14 -32.63 13.16
C TRP A 466 6.63 -31.35 13.85
N GLU A 467 6.71 -31.30 15.19
CA GLU A 467 6.11 -30.24 16.02
C GLU A 467 6.42 -28.80 15.56
N ALA A 468 7.70 -28.49 15.29
CA ALA A 468 8.09 -27.15 14.86
C ALA A 468 7.54 -26.78 13.47
N VAL A 469 7.46 -27.75 12.55
CA VAL A 469 6.93 -27.51 11.20
C VAL A 469 5.43 -27.24 11.29
N GLY A 470 4.70 -28.06 12.05
CA GLY A 470 3.28 -27.84 12.28
C GLY A 470 2.98 -26.50 12.97
N ALA A 471 3.76 -26.13 13.98
CA ALA A 471 3.60 -24.86 14.69
C ALA A 471 3.87 -23.64 13.78
N VAL A 472 4.88 -23.71 12.91
CA VAL A 472 5.15 -22.63 11.94
C VAL A 472 4.03 -22.53 10.91
N LEU A 473 3.51 -23.66 10.40
CA LEU A 473 2.38 -23.64 9.46
C LEU A 473 1.14 -22.99 10.07
N ILE A 474 0.80 -23.33 11.31
CA ILE A 474 -0.34 -22.71 12.02
C ILE A 474 -0.08 -21.22 12.25
N ALA A 475 1.14 -20.82 12.65
CA ALA A 475 1.49 -19.41 12.88
C ALA A 475 1.43 -18.57 11.59
N VAL A 476 1.87 -19.11 10.46
CA VAL A 476 1.77 -18.46 9.15
C VAL A 476 0.30 -18.34 8.73
N ALA A 477 -0.50 -19.41 8.87
CA ALA A 477 -1.92 -19.37 8.57
C ALA A 477 -2.66 -18.32 9.42
N ALA A 478 -2.36 -18.26 10.72
CA ALA A 478 -2.90 -17.25 11.63
C ALA A 478 -2.48 -15.82 11.25
N SER A 479 -1.23 -15.63 10.79
CA SER A 479 -0.72 -14.33 10.33
C SER A 479 -1.41 -13.89 9.03
N CYS A 480 -1.56 -14.80 8.06
CA CYS A 480 -2.30 -14.54 6.83
C CYS A 480 -3.77 -14.23 7.11
N LEU A 481 -4.40 -14.95 8.05
CA LEU A 481 -5.75 -14.66 8.50
C LEU A 481 -5.85 -13.25 9.10
N GLY A 482 -4.89 -12.82 9.91
CA GLY A 482 -4.84 -11.45 10.43
C GLY A 482 -4.73 -10.39 9.33
N VAL A 483 -3.81 -10.57 8.38
CA VAL A 483 -3.67 -9.61 7.27
C VAL A 483 -4.91 -9.58 6.40
N PHE A 484 -5.52 -10.73 6.12
CA PHE A 484 -6.77 -10.82 5.38
C PHE A 484 -7.94 -10.18 6.13
N ALA A 485 -8.05 -10.43 7.44
CA ALA A 485 -9.06 -9.81 8.29
C ALA A 485 -8.95 -8.29 8.31
N ALA A 486 -7.78 -7.71 8.03
CA ALA A 486 -7.64 -6.25 7.93
C ALA A 486 -8.35 -5.62 6.72
N VAL A 487 -8.94 -6.43 5.85
CA VAL A 487 -9.87 -6.00 4.79
C VAL A 487 -11.27 -5.71 5.36
N GLU A 488 -11.63 -6.29 6.49
CA GLU A 488 -12.96 -6.13 7.10
C GLU A 488 -12.88 -5.49 8.49
N TYR A 489 -11.71 -5.54 9.12
CA TYR A 489 -11.53 -5.14 10.51
C TYR A 489 -10.42 -4.12 10.65
N GLU A 490 -10.57 -3.23 11.62
CA GLU A 490 -9.44 -2.39 12.03
C GLU A 490 -8.22 -3.26 12.40
N PRO A 491 -7.00 -2.78 12.14
CA PRO A 491 -5.77 -3.56 12.34
C PRO A 491 -5.61 -4.17 13.73
N ILE A 492 -6.20 -3.54 14.76
CA ILE A 492 -6.17 -4.06 16.14
C ILE A 492 -7.00 -5.34 16.30
N TYR A 493 -8.21 -5.40 15.74
CA TYR A 493 -9.07 -6.58 15.81
C TYR A 493 -8.51 -7.71 14.95
N ALA A 494 -8.00 -7.38 13.76
CA ALA A 494 -7.26 -8.28 12.90
C ALA A 494 -6.05 -8.92 13.62
N MET A 495 -5.31 -8.13 14.40
CA MET A 495 -4.21 -8.61 15.22
C MET A 495 -4.67 -9.53 16.36
N LEU A 496 -5.76 -9.19 17.04
CA LEU A 496 -6.33 -10.02 18.11
C LEU A 496 -6.78 -11.39 17.56
N LEU A 497 -7.41 -11.41 16.38
CA LEU A 497 -7.79 -12.64 15.68
C LEU A 497 -6.57 -13.50 15.34
N ALA A 498 -5.53 -12.90 14.76
CA ALA A 498 -4.28 -13.59 14.46
C ALA A 498 -3.61 -14.14 15.72
N GLY A 499 -3.59 -13.36 16.80
CA GLY A 499 -3.07 -13.78 18.11
C GLY A 499 -3.81 -14.98 18.68
N GLY A 500 -5.14 -14.96 18.65
CA GLY A 500 -5.99 -16.08 19.07
C GLY A 500 -5.75 -17.34 18.24
N ALA A 501 -5.71 -17.19 16.91
CA ALA A 501 -5.44 -18.30 15.99
C ALA A 501 -4.00 -18.88 16.13
N MET A 502 -3.06 -18.12 16.72
CA MET A 502 -1.68 -18.54 16.92
C MET A 502 -1.43 -19.25 18.27
N VAL A 503 -2.42 -19.33 19.16
CA VAL A 503 -2.33 -20.05 20.45
C VAL A 503 -1.83 -21.50 20.29
N PRO A 504 -2.32 -22.31 19.33
CA PRO A 504 -1.82 -23.68 19.16
C PRO A 504 -0.33 -23.71 18.81
N SER A 505 0.14 -22.77 18.00
CA SER A 505 1.55 -22.61 17.64
C SER A 505 2.40 -22.31 18.86
N VAL A 506 1.95 -21.40 19.73
CA VAL A 506 2.66 -21.05 20.97
C VAL A 506 2.74 -22.25 21.91
N LEU A 507 1.67 -23.01 22.07
CA LEU A 507 1.66 -24.23 22.89
C LEU A 507 2.58 -25.32 22.30
N LEU A 508 2.59 -25.49 20.97
CA LEU A 508 3.55 -26.39 20.30
C LEU A 508 4.99 -25.92 20.49
N TRP A 509 5.27 -24.61 20.43
CA TRP A 509 6.59 -24.04 20.71
C TRP A 509 7.02 -24.29 22.17
N LEU A 510 6.11 -24.12 23.13
CA LEU A 510 6.35 -24.42 24.54
C LEU A 510 6.63 -25.91 24.77
N SER A 511 5.86 -26.80 24.15
CA SER A 511 6.11 -28.24 24.21
C SER A 511 7.44 -28.60 23.51
N TRP A 512 7.77 -27.97 22.40
CA TRP A 512 8.97 -28.30 21.62
C TRP A 512 10.29 -27.85 22.28
N GLN A 513 10.26 -26.71 23.00
CA GLN A 513 11.48 -26.03 23.46
C GLN A 513 12.30 -26.79 24.53
N HIS A 514 11.67 -27.66 25.33
CA HIS A 514 12.33 -28.31 26.47
C HIS A 514 13.47 -29.26 26.05
N ARG A 515 13.55 -29.63 24.76
CA ARG A 515 14.61 -30.50 24.18
C ARG A 515 15.57 -29.75 23.25
N ARG A 516 15.59 -28.41 23.30
CA ARG A 516 16.28 -27.55 22.33
C ARG A 516 17.30 -26.64 22.98
N THR A 517 18.22 -26.16 22.15
CA THR A 517 19.31 -25.26 22.55
C THR A 517 18.82 -23.81 22.61
N ALA A 518 19.45 -22.96 23.44
CA ALA A 518 19.12 -21.54 23.54
C ALA A 518 19.12 -20.81 22.17
N VAL A 519 20.00 -21.20 21.25
CA VAL A 519 20.06 -20.64 19.88
C VAL A 519 18.80 -20.98 19.08
N GLU A 520 18.29 -22.21 19.19
CA GLU A 520 17.05 -22.63 18.53
C GLU A 520 15.83 -21.87 19.10
N LEU A 521 15.87 -21.51 20.39
CA LEU A 521 14.81 -20.73 21.04
C LEU A 521 14.85 -19.25 20.65
N VAL A 522 16.04 -18.67 20.54
CA VAL A 522 16.21 -17.30 20.01
C VAL A 522 15.76 -17.23 18.56
N ALA A 523 16.14 -18.21 17.73
CA ALA A 523 15.69 -18.26 16.33
C ALA A 523 14.16 -18.33 16.24
N LEU A 524 13.53 -19.16 17.07
CA LEU A 524 12.08 -19.26 17.14
C LEU A 524 11.43 -17.95 17.59
N ALA A 525 11.92 -17.33 18.66
CA ALA A 525 11.41 -16.06 19.17
C ALA A 525 11.53 -14.95 18.12
N VAL A 526 12.63 -14.90 17.38
CA VAL A 526 12.80 -13.97 16.25
C VAL A 526 11.76 -14.24 15.16
N VAL A 527 11.56 -15.50 14.76
CA VAL A 527 10.53 -15.84 13.74
C VAL A 527 9.13 -15.44 14.19
N THR A 528 8.76 -15.73 15.43
CA THR A 528 7.46 -15.34 16.00
C THR A 528 7.30 -13.81 16.03
N LEU A 529 8.33 -13.08 16.46
CA LEU A 529 8.32 -11.61 16.48
C LEU A 529 8.17 -11.04 15.07
N LEU A 530 8.87 -11.61 14.09
CA LEU A 530 8.79 -11.20 12.69
C LEU A 530 7.41 -11.48 12.09
N LEU A 531 6.79 -12.61 12.43
CA LEU A 531 5.42 -12.92 12.01
C LEU A 531 4.43 -11.93 12.62
N LEU A 532 4.50 -11.65 13.92
CA LEU A 532 3.62 -10.67 14.56
C LEU A 532 3.82 -9.25 14.01
N ALA A 533 5.06 -8.80 13.86
CA ALA A 533 5.36 -7.49 13.28
C ALA A 533 4.93 -7.41 11.81
N GLY A 534 5.14 -8.48 11.04
CA GLY A 534 4.69 -8.62 9.66
C GLY A 534 3.16 -8.57 9.55
N THR A 535 2.44 -9.25 10.44
CA THR A 535 0.98 -9.19 10.51
C THR A 535 0.50 -7.79 10.87
N TRP A 536 1.12 -7.10 11.85
CA TRP A 536 0.78 -5.72 12.20
C TRP A 536 0.93 -4.79 11.00
N PHE A 537 2.11 -4.81 10.39
CA PHE A 537 2.42 -3.94 9.26
C PHE A 537 1.54 -4.28 8.06
N GLY A 538 1.38 -5.56 7.74
CA GLY A 538 0.51 -6.03 6.66
C GLY A 538 -0.94 -5.62 6.87
N ALA A 539 -1.49 -5.85 8.08
CA ALA A 539 -2.85 -5.44 8.44
C ALA A 539 -3.03 -3.92 8.31
N ASN A 540 -2.12 -3.12 8.86
CA ASN A 540 -2.20 -1.66 8.73
C ASN A 540 -2.12 -1.18 7.28
N ARG A 541 -1.26 -1.79 6.46
CA ARG A 541 -1.13 -1.42 5.04
C ARG A 541 -2.34 -1.82 4.22
N VAL A 542 -2.86 -3.02 4.42
CA VAL A 542 -4.08 -3.49 3.75
C VAL A 542 -5.25 -2.58 4.15
N TYR A 543 -5.45 -2.36 5.44
CA TYR A 543 -6.52 -1.50 5.93
C TYR A 543 -6.40 -0.07 5.38
N ALA A 544 -5.19 0.50 5.35
CA ALA A 544 -4.97 1.84 4.81
C ALA A 544 -5.23 1.95 3.29
N ILE A 545 -5.02 0.88 2.52
CA ILE A 545 -5.31 0.87 1.07
C ILE A 545 -6.82 0.95 0.83
N TYR A 546 -7.62 0.22 1.59
CA TYR A 546 -9.08 0.18 1.40
C TYR A 546 -9.81 1.32 2.13
N PHE A 547 -9.40 1.61 3.37
CA PHE A 547 -10.10 2.51 4.29
C PHE A 547 -9.24 3.66 4.81
N GLY A 548 -7.97 3.78 4.41
CA GLY A 548 -7.13 4.93 4.79
C GLY A 548 -7.62 6.22 4.13
N PRO A 549 -7.51 7.39 4.77
CA PRO A 549 -8.03 8.64 4.22
C PRO A 549 -7.34 8.98 2.88
N THR A 550 -8.11 9.30 1.84
CA THR A 550 -7.58 9.79 0.55
C THR A 550 -7.31 11.29 0.57
N HIS A 551 -7.90 12.00 1.53
CA HIS A 551 -7.77 13.43 1.75
C HIS A 551 -8.21 13.77 3.19
N PRO A 552 -8.00 15.02 3.67
CA PRO A 552 -8.38 15.42 5.04
C PRO A 552 -9.88 15.29 5.31
N GLU A 553 -10.26 15.28 6.58
CA GLU A 553 -11.67 15.36 7.00
C GLU A 553 -12.26 16.76 6.78
N SER A 554 -13.58 16.79 6.66
CA SER A 554 -14.41 18.00 6.60
C SER A 554 -14.28 18.80 7.88
N SER A 555 -14.33 20.12 7.71
CA SER A 555 -14.39 21.12 8.76
C SER A 555 -15.82 21.36 9.29
N ALA A 556 -16.83 20.71 8.71
CA ALA A 556 -18.22 20.85 9.12
C ALA A 556 -18.41 20.34 10.56
N PRO A 557 -19.09 21.12 11.43
CA PRO A 557 -19.31 20.71 12.82
C PRO A 557 -20.38 19.61 12.91
N ALA A 558 -20.18 18.66 13.81
CA ALA A 558 -21.24 17.75 14.22
C ALA A 558 -22.37 18.52 14.91
N LEU A 559 -23.58 18.44 14.37
CA LEU A 559 -24.76 19.07 14.94
C LEU A 559 -25.43 18.15 15.95
N SER A 560 -26.07 18.70 16.98
CA SER A 560 -26.83 17.93 17.97
C SER A 560 -28.19 17.48 17.43
N VAL A 561 -28.79 16.45 18.03
CA VAL A 561 -30.18 16.02 17.77
C VAL A 561 -31.08 16.55 18.89
N ASP A 562 -32.11 17.34 18.54
CA ASP A 562 -33.27 17.60 19.40
C ASP A 562 -34.52 16.90 18.82
N ARG A 563 -35.01 17.37 17.66
CA ARG A 563 -36.26 16.87 17.05
C ARG A 563 -36.05 16.15 15.73
N VAL A 564 -34.97 16.46 15.04
CA VAL A 564 -34.65 15.91 13.72
C VAL A 564 -33.31 15.19 13.79
N GLU A 565 -33.25 13.96 13.32
CA GLU A 565 -32.03 13.17 13.27
C GLU A 565 -31.22 13.49 12.02
N TRP A 566 -31.86 13.70 10.87
CA TRP A 566 -31.20 14.19 9.66
C TRP A 566 -32.20 14.86 8.73
N VAL A 567 -31.68 15.66 7.79
CA VAL A 567 -32.44 16.39 6.78
C VAL A 567 -31.78 16.19 5.42
N TRP A 568 -32.58 15.98 4.38
CA TRP A 568 -32.12 15.85 3.01
C TRP A 568 -33.01 16.65 2.06
N SER A 569 -32.41 17.58 1.31
CA SER A 569 -33.11 18.40 0.31
C SER A 569 -32.94 17.86 -1.11
N GLY A 570 -33.96 18.01 -1.96
CA GLY A 570 -33.97 17.57 -3.35
C GLY A 570 -35.26 17.97 -4.07
N GLY A 571 -35.55 17.35 -5.22
CA GLY A 571 -36.78 17.60 -5.98
C GLY A 571 -36.99 19.08 -6.36
N LEU A 572 -35.92 19.83 -6.59
CA LEU A 572 -35.94 21.28 -6.84
C LEU A 572 -36.70 21.62 -8.13
N ARG A 573 -37.63 22.57 -8.04
CA ARG A 573 -38.45 23.10 -9.14
C ARG A 573 -38.45 24.63 -9.11
N SER A 574 -38.87 25.28 -10.19
CA SER A 574 -38.97 26.74 -10.25
C SER A 574 -39.92 27.34 -9.22
N ASP A 575 -40.89 26.55 -8.76
CA ASP A 575 -41.91 26.94 -7.80
C ASP A 575 -41.94 26.06 -6.54
N GLY A 576 -40.95 25.19 -6.31
CA GLY A 576 -41.02 24.27 -5.18
C GLY A 576 -39.76 23.48 -4.87
N VAL A 577 -39.79 22.79 -3.74
CA VAL A 577 -38.71 21.92 -3.25
C VAL A 577 -39.28 20.78 -2.41
N THR A 578 -38.58 19.65 -2.38
CA THR A 578 -38.88 18.53 -1.48
C THR A 578 -37.77 18.40 -0.43
N VAL A 579 -38.17 18.25 0.83
CA VAL A 579 -37.26 17.98 1.94
C VAL A 579 -37.77 16.77 2.72
N ASN A 580 -36.91 15.77 2.85
CA ASN A 580 -37.16 14.62 3.71
C ASN A 580 -36.40 14.79 5.02
N ALA A 581 -37.01 14.41 6.14
CA ALA A 581 -36.37 14.45 7.44
C ALA A 581 -36.75 13.25 8.29
N ARG A 582 -35.77 12.65 8.97
CA ARG A 582 -36.04 11.65 9.99
C ARG A 582 -36.25 12.31 11.33
N LEU A 583 -37.39 12.02 11.96
CA LEU A 583 -37.76 12.62 13.25
C LEU A 583 -37.20 11.80 14.42
N ALA A 584 -36.88 12.48 15.52
CA ALA A 584 -36.48 11.88 16.79
C ALA A 584 -37.60 10.97 17.36
N SER A 585 -37.24 10.09 18.30
CA SER A 585 -38.20 9.10 18.83
C SER A 585 -39.38 9.77 19.52
N GLY A 586 -40.58 9.23 19.34
CA GLY A 586 -41.82 9.78 19.90
C GLY A 586 -42.42 10.97 19.14
N ARG A 587 -41.87 11.33 17.98
CA ARG A 587 -42.36 12.39 17.08
C ARG A 587 -43.06 11.78 15.87
N SER A 588 -44.12 12.41 15.38
CA SER A 588 -44.94 11.84 14.31
C SER A 588 -45.32 12.81 13.20
N THR A 589 -45.23 14.13 13.41
CA THR A 589 -45.64 15.11 12.40
C THR A 589 -44.58 16.19 12.20
N ALA A 590 -44.36 16.57 10.95
CA ALA A 590 -43.46 17.66 10.60
C ALA A 590 -43.99 18.47 9.40
N LEU A 591 -43.70 19.77 9.37
CA LEU A 591 -43.88 20.61 8.19
C LEU A 591 -42.59 21.35 7.87
N LEU A 592 -42.45 21.77 6.61
CA LEU A 592 -41.32 22.56 6.15
C LEU A 592 -41.69 24.03 6.16
N ARG A 593 -40.95 24.85 6.90
CA ARG A 593 -41.05 26.32 6.82
C ARG A 593 -39.92 26.84 5.96
N VAL A 594 -40.24 27.46 4.84
CA VAL A 594 -39.27 28.15 3.98
C VAL A 594 -39.43 29.66 4.10
N THR A 595 -38.31 30.36 4.16
CA THR A 595 -38.23 31.82 4.27
C THR A 595 -37.39 32.36 3.12
N ALA A 596 -38.00 33.19 2.28
CA ALA A 596 -37.34 33.88 1.18
C ALA A 596 -36.33 34.91 1.72
N ALA A 597 -35.30 35.20 0.93
CA ALA A 597 -34.30 36.22 1.27
C ALA A 597 -34.88 37.62 1.50
N ASP A 598 -36.07 37.91 0.97
CA ASP A 598 -36.82 39.16 1.18
C ASP A 598 -37.79 39.12 2.38
N GLY A 599 -37.82 38.02 3.14
CA GLY A 599 -38.61 37.85 4.36
C GLY A 599 -39.97 37.17 4.17
N GLY A 600 -40.38 36.83 2.94
CA GLY A 600 -41.61 36.07 2.71
C GLY A 600 -41.53 34.64 3.28
N VAL A 601 -42.56 34.19 4.01
CA VAL A 601 -42.61 32.84 4.60
C VAL A 601 -43.69 32.01 3.93
N VAL A 602 -43.35 30.77 3.58
CA VAL A 602 -44.27 29.75 3.06
C VAL A 602 -44.06 28.47 3.89
N GLU A 603 -45.15 27.77 4.21
CA GLU A 603 -45.12 26.50 4.93
C GLU A 603 -45.72 25.39 4.06
N SER A 604 -45.18 24.18 4.17
CA SER A 604 -45.82 22.99 3.58
C SER A 604 -47.06 22.61 4.38
N GLU A 605 -47.91 21.78 3.78
CA GLU A 605 -48.86 20.99 4.55
C GLU A 605 -48.12 20.08 5.56
N PRO A 606 -48.69 19.81 6.75
CA PRO A 606 -48.10 18.88 7.70
C PRO A 606 -48.03 17.45 7.14
N ALA A 607 -46.84 16.87 7.18
CA ALA A 607 -46.56 15.50 6.79
C ALA A 607 -46.46 14.59 8.02
N VAL A 608 -47.11 13.41 7.94
CA VAL A 608 -46.97 12.36 8.95
C VAL A 608 -45.72 11.54 8.61
N ALA A 609 -44.87 11.32 9.61
CA ALA A 609 -43.71 10.45 9.48
C ALA A 609 -44.13 9.00 9.21
N GLN A 610 -43.60 8.41 8.14
CA GLN A 610 -43.92 7.06 7.70
C GLN A 610 -42.85 6.07 8.17
N GLU A 611 -42.54 5.07 7.34
CA GLU A 611 -41.51 4.07 7.58
C GLU A 611 -40.20 4.72 8.05
N HIS A 612 -39.56 4.09 9.03
CA HIS A 612 -38.31 4.57 9.64
C HIS A 612 -38.36 5.99 10.26
N ARG A 613 -39.57 6.51 10.54
CA ARG A 613 -39.85 7.86 11.11
C ARG A 613 -39.48 8.99 10.16
N ILE A 614 -39.59 8.77 8.86
CA ILE A 614 -39.24 9.78 7.85
C ILE A 614 -40.49 10.55 7.42
N ALA A 615 -40.44 11.87 7.52
CA ALA A 615 -41.45 12.78 6.98
C ALA A 615 -40.97 13.36 5.66
N ARG A 616 -41.78 13.19 4.61
CA ARG A 616 -41.57 13.83 3.29
C ARG A 616 -42.42 15.10 3.23
N MET A 617 -41.76 16.24 3.13
CA MET A 617 -42.40 17.55 3.10
C MET A 617 -42.14 18.21 1.76
N GLU A 618 -43.18 18.75 1.16
CA GLU A 618 -43.13 19.39 -0.15
C GLU A 618 -43.74 20.78 -0.05
N VAL A 619 -43.02 21.78 -0.55
CA VAL A 619 -43.50 23.16 -0.62
C VAL A 619 -43.60 23.55 -2.08
N ASP A 620 -44.78 24.05 -2.45
CA ASP A 620 -45.10 24.59 -3.78
C ASP A 620 -45.41 26.09 -3.69
N GLY A 621 -45.64 26.72 -4.85
CA GLY A 621 -46.03 28.14 -4.94
C GLY A 621 -44.91 29.11 -4.58
N LEU A 622 -43.65 28.65 -4.60
CA LEU A 622 -42.48 29.50 -4.42
C LEU A 622 -42.27 30.39 -5.64
N ARG A 623 -41.57 31.51 -5.42
CA ARG A 623 -41.22 32.43 -6.49
C ARG A 623 -39.96 31.92 -7.19
N PRO A 624 -39.93 31.84 -8.53
CA PRO A 624 -38.74 31.47 -9.29
C PRO A 624 -37.59 32.46 -9.09
N GLY A 625 -36.34 31.98 -9.11
CA GLY A 625 -35.13 32.80 -9.03
C GLY A 625 -34.83 33.40 -7.65
N ILE A 626 -35.44 32.88 -6.59
CA ILE A 626 -35.31 33.42 -5.23
C ILE A 626 -34.52 32.45 -4.35
N ALA A 627 -33.62 33.01 -3.54
CA ALA A 627 -32.92 32.27 -2.50
C ALA A 627 -33.81 32.09 -1.27
N TYR A 628 -33.86 30.88 -0.74
CA TYR A 628 -34.63 30.49 0.43
C TYR A 628 -33.74 29.86 1.50
N THR A 629 -34.11 30.07 2.75
CA THR A 629 -33.67 29.26 3.90
C THR A 629 -34.83 28.43 4.41
N TYR A 630 -34.58 27.27 5.00
CA TYR A 630 -35.65 26.41 5.50
C TYR A 630 -35.35 25.77 6.84
N GLN A 631 -36.41 25.47 7.59
CA GLN A 631 -36.38 24.75 8.85
C GLN A 631 -37.51 23.72 8.91
N VAL A 632 -37.24 22.58 9.54
CA VAL A 632 -38.24 21.55 9.82
C VAL A 632 -38.94 21.90 11.13
N VAL A 633 -40.27 21.99 11.11
CA VAL A 633 -41.10 22.27 12.28
C VAL A 633 -41.76 20.98 12.71
N VAL A 634 -41.38 20.47 13.89
CA VAL A 634 -41.83 19.18 14.42
C VAL A 634 -42.81 19.41 15.57
N ASP A 635 -44.02 18.87 15.43
CA ASP A 635 -45.12 19.05 16.39
C ASP A 635 -45.34 20.54 16.77
N GLY A 636 -45.30 21.43 15.76
CA GLY A 636 -45.48 22.88 15.92
C GLY A 636 -44.27 23.66 16.43
N THR A 637 -43.13 23.00 16.70
CA THR A 637 -41.90 23.66 17.15
C THR A 637 -40.77 23.54 16.11
N PRO A 638 -40.17 24.65 15.63
CA PRO A 638 -39.00 24.59 14.74
C PRO A 638 -37.82 23.87 15.38
N ASP A 639 -37.18 22.95 14.65
CA ASP A 639 -35.90 22.37 15.05
C ASP A 639 -34.79 23.40 14.81
N SER A 640 -34.07 23.75 15.88
CA SER A 640 -32.90 24.65 15.83
C SER A 640 -31.57 23.90 15.92
N SER A 641 -31.62 22.58 16.15
CA SER A 641 -30.46 21.75 16.48
C SER A 641 -29.74 21.21 15.24
N ARG A 642 -30.48 20.97 14.14
CA ARG A 642 -29.97 20.46 12.86
C ARG A 642 -29.58 21.53 11.85
N GLY A 643 -29.48 22.78 12.30
CA GLY A 643 -29.13 23.91 11.44
C GLY A 643 -30.28 24.32 10.53
N THR A 644 -30.02 25.33 9.69
CA THR A 644 -30.97 25.87 8.73
C THR A 644 -30.47 25.55 7.33
N GLY A 645 -31.28 24.87 6.53
CA GLY A 645 -30.92 24.55 5.15
C GLY A 645 -31.20 25.69 4.19
N ARG A 646 -30.67 25.60 2.98
CA ARG A 646 -30.73 26.66 1.97
C ARG A 646 -30.93 26.08 0.57
N PHE A 647 -31.56 26.84 -0.31
CA PHE A 647 -31.65 26.53 -1.74
C PHE A 647 -32.01 27.80 -2.52
N THR A 648 -31.89 27.75 -3.85
CA THR A 648 -32.40 28.81 -4.74
C THR A 648 -33.32 28.17 -5.76
N THR A 649 -34.53 28.68 -5.92
CA THR A 649 -35.44 28.21 -6.97
C THR A 649 -34.90 28.64 -8.35
N PRO A 650 -34.89 27.75 -9.36
CA PRO A 650 -34.58 28.13 -10.72
C PRO A 650 -35.67 29.02 -11.32
N VAL A 651 -35.40 29.62 -12.48
CA VAL A 651 -36.40 30.31 -13.30
C VAL A 651 -36.84 29.45 -14.47
N ASP A 652 -38.05 29.66 -14.97
CA ASP A 652 -38.48 29.08 -16.23
C ASP A 652 -37.92 29.92 -17.39
N GLY A 653 -37.09 29.30 -18.24
CA GLY A 653 -36.44 29.97 -19.36
C GLY A 653 -34.92 30.14 -19.19
N PRO A 654 -34.31 31.11 -19.88
CA PRO A 654 -32.85 31.26 -19.89
C PRO A 654 -32.28 31.57 -18.51
N MET A 655 -31.30 30.79 -18.07
CA MET A 655 -30.59 31.03 -16.81
C MET A 655 -29.20 30.40 -16.81
N SER A 656 -28.26 31.12 -16.21
CA SER A 656 -26.92 30.59 -15.94
C SER A 656 -26.86 30.00 -14.54
N PHE A 657 -26.31 28.80 -14.40
CA PHE A 657 -26.22 28.11 -13.13
C PHE A 657 -25.10 27.07 -13.13
N ARG A 658 -24.70 26.67 -11.93
CA ARG A 658 -23.70 25.65 -11.68
C ARG A 658 -24.34 24.38 -11.15
N VAL A 659 -23.87 23.23 -11.60
CA VAL A 659 -24.20 21.92 -11.04
C VAL A 659 -22.91 21.28 -10.55
N THR A 660 -22.93 20.73 -9.34
CA THR A 660 -21.83 19.88 -8.87
C THR A 660 -22.21 18.42 -9.08
N ALA A 661 -21.23 17.55 -9.33
CA ALA A 661 -21.46 16.12 -9.54
C ALA A 661 -20.44 15.30 -8.76
N GLY A 662 -20.88 14.18 -8.21
CA GLY A 662 -20.03 13.28 -7.42
C GLY A 662 -20.58 11.87 -7.36
N ALA A 663 -19.69 10.91 -7.14
CA ALA A 663 -20.00 9.52 -6.87
C ALA A 663 -18.87 8.89 -6.05
N CYS A 664 -19.11 7.67 -5.58
CA CYS A 664 -18.11 6.84 -4.94
C CYS A 664 -17.63 7.42 -3.60
N ALA A 665 -18.59 7.59 -2.68
CA ALA A 665 -18.35 8.02 -1.31
C ALA A 665 -18.44 6.86 -0.31
N ARG A 666 -17.51 6.82 0.64
CA ARG A 666 -17.53 5.83 1.74
C ARG A 666 -18.79 5.96 2.57
N VAL A 667 -19.15 4.86 3.24
CA VAL A 667 -20.33 4.84 4.12
C VAL A 667 -20.15 5.86 5.25
N GLY A 668 -20.98 6.91 5.28
CA GLY A 668 -20.89 7.97 6.30
C GLY A 668 -19.64 8.84 6.18
N SER A 669 -19.13 9.05 4.96
CA SER A 669 -17.92 9.82 4.72
C SER A 669 -17.97 11.24 5.33
N ASN A 670 -16.86 11.63 5.94
CA ASN A 670 -16.65 12.98 6.47
C ASN A 670 -15.45 13.65 5.76
N GLY A 671 -15.26 13.43 4.45
CA GLY A 671 -14.12 13.99 3.71
C GLY A 671 -14.23 15.49 3.42
N ALA A 672 -13.11 16.19 3.33
CA ALA A 672 -13.05 17.62 2.95
C ALA A 672 -13.57 17.89 1.52
N VAL A 673 -13.75 16.85 0.69
CA VAL A 673 -14.41 16.98 -0.61
C VAL A 673 -15.84 17.52 -0.50
N PHE A 674 -16.57 17.23 0.58
CA PHE A 674 -17.91 17.78 0.79
C PHE A 674 -17.89 19.27 1.08
N ASP A 675 -16.86 19.76 1.79
CA ASP A 675 -16.64 21.20 1.99
C ASP A 675 -16.34 21.88 0.66
N ALA A 676 -15.52 21.25 -0.19
CA ALA A 676 -15.18 21.76 -1.51
C ALA A 676 -16.42 21.81 -2.43
N LEU A 677 -17.24 20.76 -2.44
CA LEU A 677 -18.52 20.72 -3.15
C LEU A 677 -19.47 21.82 -2.69
N ALA A 678 -19.61 22.02 -1.37
CA ALA A 678 -20.44 23.10 -0.82
C ALA A 678 -19.90 24.49 -1.22
N ALA A 679 -18.57 24.66 -1.23
CA ALA A 679 -17.91 25.91 -1.61
C ALA A 679 -18.07 26.28 -3.10
N GLU A 680 -18.44 25.32 -3.96
CA GLU A 680 -18.76 25.62 -5.36
C GLU A 680 -20.02 26.47 -5.53
N ASN A 681 -20.90 26.50 -4.52
CA ASN A 681 -22.22 27.16 -4.57
C ASN A 681 -23.06 26.69 -5.78
N GLY A 682 -23.10 25.38 -6.00
CA GLY A 682 -23.97 24.77 -7.02
C GLY A 682 -25.44 25.05 -6.73
N LEU A 683 -26.25 25.19 -7.79
CA LEU A 683 -27.71 25.27 -7.68
C LEU A 683 -28.29 23.97 -7.09
N PHE A 684 -27.69 22.84 -7.48
CA PHE A 684 -27.97 21.52 -6.94
C PHE A 684 -26.76 20.58 -7.16
N HIS A 685 -26.79 19.42 -6.51
CA HIS A 685 -25.78 18.37 -6.60
C HIS A 685 -26.35 17.13 -7.32
N LEU A 686 -25.61 16.61 -8.30
CA LEU A 686 -25.87 15.33 -8.96
C LEU A 686 -25.08 14.23 -8.25
N ALA A 687 -25.77 13.39 -7.49
CA ALA A 687 -25.19 12.18 -6.91
C ALA A 687 -25.40 11.01 -7.89
N LEU A 688 -24.30 10.52 -8.47
CA LEU A 688 -24.29 9.54 -9.57
C LEU A 688 -23.97 8.13 -9.08
N GLY A 689 -24.62 7.74 -8.00
CA GLY A 689 -24.45 6.43 -7.36
C GLY A 689 -23.22 6.31 -6.48
N ASP A 690 -23.11 5.16 -5.83
CA ASP A 690 -22.20 4.89 -4.73
C ASP A 690 -22.22 6.03 -3.69
N LEU A 691 -23.43 6.42 -3.28
CA LEU A 691 -23.64 7.31 -2.15
C LEU A 691 -23.06 6.70 -0.85
N HIS A 692 -23.06 5.37 -0.78
CA HIS A 692 -22.39 4.59 0.25
C HIS A 692 -21.87 3.23 -0.28
N TYR A 693 -20.86 2.65 0.37
CA TYR A 693 -20.29 1.34 0.01
C TYR A 693 -20.85 0.12 0.77
N ALA A 694 -22.03 0.23 1.38
CA ALA A 694 -22.49 -0.72 2.39
C ALA A 694 -22.68 -2.18 1.90
N ASN A 695 -22.83 -2.43 0.60
CA ASN A 695 -22.87 -3.79 0.00
C ASN A 695 -23.90 -4.71 0.65
N ILE A 696 -25.15 -4.27 0.68
CA ILE A 696 -26.20 -4.88 1.50
C ILE A 696 -26.84 -6.07 0.77
N GLU A 697 -26.77 -7.26 1.38
CA GLU A 697 -27.43 -8.49 0.89
C GLU A 697 -28.84 -8.70 1.48
N SER A 698 -29.23 -7.91 2.48
CA SER A 698 -30.48 -8.09 3.24
C SER A 698 -31.73 -7.91 2.37
N THR A 699 -32.68 -8.83 2.50
CA THR A 699 -34.01 -8.75 1.86
C THR A 699 -34.99 -7.85 2.63
N THR A 700 -34.53 -7.21 3.71
CA THR A 700 -35.34 -6.29 4.54
C THR A 700 -34.73 -4.89 4.52
N PRO A 701 -35.56 -3.82 4.55
CA PRO A 701 -35.07 -2.46 4.33
C PRO A 701 -34.24 -1.87 5.48
N GLY A 702 -34.21 -2.52 6.65
CA GLY A 702 -33.56 -2.00 7.86
C GLY A 702 -32.07 -1.67 7.69
N GLU A 703 -31.30 -2.50 6.98
CA GLU A 703 -29.88 -2.25 6.74
C GLU A 703 -29.64 -1.10 5.76
N PHE A 704 -30.50 -0.96 4.74
CA PHE A 704 -30.47 0.18 3.81
C PHE A 704 -30.77 1.48 4.54
N PHE A 705 -31.79 1.48 5.40
CA PHE A 705 -32.09 2.62 6.26
C PHE A 705 -30.91 3.00 7.17
N ALA A 706 -30.22 2.02 7.76
CA ALA A 706 -29.04 2.28 8.58
C ALA A 706 -27.85 2.84 7.77
N ALA A 707 -27.73 2.51 6.48
CA ALA A 707 -26.74 3.11 5.60
C ALA A 707 -27.07 4.57 5.28
N TYR A 708 -28.33 4.88 4.92
CA TYR A 708 -28.79 6.27 4.76
C TYR A 708 -28.61 7.09 6.05
N ASP A 709 -28.94 6.53 7.22
CA ASP A 709 -28.76 7.23 8.49
C ASP A 709 -27.29 7.63 8.71
N ARG A 710 -26.33 6.75 8.40
CA ARG A 710 -24.90 7.05 8.54
C ARG A 710 -24.44 8.14 7.57
N VAL A 711 -24.88 8.08 6.32
CA VAL A 711 -24.62 9.11 5.31
C VAL A 711 -25.16 10.47 5.75
N LEU A 712 -26.45 10.52 6.12
CA LEU A 712 -27.17 11.76 6.38
C LEU A 712 -26.88 12.38 7.76
N THR A 713 -26.19 11.65 8.64
CA THR A 713 -25.72 12.15 9.95
C THR A 713 -24.24 12.48 9.99
N SER A 714 -23.44 12.09 8.98
CA SER A 714 -22.02 12.45 8.92
C SER A 714 -21.86 13.95 8.66
N PRO A 715 -21.03 14.70 9.43
CA PRO A 715 -21.03 16.16 9.41
C PRO A 715 -20.86 16.79 8.02
N GLY A 716 -19.86 16.35 7.25
CA GLY A 716 -19.59 16.88 5.90
C GLY A 716 -20.72 16.59 4.91
N GLN A 717 -21.18 15.33 4.83
CA GLN A 717 -22.28 14.93 3.95
C GLN A 717 -23.60 15.61 4.34
N SER A 718 -23.94 15.59 5.63
CA SER A 718 -25.14 16.23 6.18
C SER A 718 -25.17 17.73 5.89
N ALA A 719 -24.02 18.41 5.95
CA ALA A 719 -23.92 19.81 5.59
C ALA A 719 -24.23 20.05 4.10
N LEU A 720 -23.61 19.29 3.19
CA LEU A 720 -23.86 19.40 1.76
C LEU A 720 -25.33 19.14 1.41
N TYR A 721 -25.92 18.04 1.90
CA TYR A 721 -27.26 17.61 1.51
C TYR A 721 -28.40 18.43 2.13
N ARG A 722 -28.09 19.20 3.18
CA ARG A 722 -28.99 20.20 3.77
C ARG A 722 -28.93 21.54 3.00
N ASP A 723 -27.77 21.91 2.46
CA ASP A 723 -27.55 23.24 1.89
C ASP A 723 -27.55 23.24 0.34
N SER A 724 -27.50 22.07 -0.29
CA SER A 724 -27.60 21.87 -1.74
C SER A 724 -28.63 20.79 -2.05
N PRO A 725 -29.74 21.12 -2.74
CA PRO A 725 -30.68 20.10 -3.24
C PRO A 725 -29.95 19.02 -4.04
N VAL A 726 -30.34 17.76 -3.85
CA VAL A 726 -29.70 16.60 -4.48
C VAL A 726 -30.64 15.95 -5.48
N ALA A 727 -30.11 15.65 -6.66
CA ALA A 727 -30.70 14.73 -7.61
C ALA A 727 -29.84 13.45 -7.63
N TYR A 728 -30.44 12.34 -7.19
CA TYR A 728 -29.71 11.10 -6.87
C TYR A 728 -30.27 9.90 -7.65
N VAL A 729 -29.36 9.10 -8.21
CA VAL A 729 -29.60 7.72 -8.67
C VAL A 729 -28.55 6.82 -8.03
N TRP A 730 -28.92 5.58 -7.70
CA TRP A 730 -27.98 4.61 -7.13
C TRP A 730 -26.99 4.06 -8.16
N ASP A 731 -25.92 3.45 -7.65
CA ASP A 731 -25.17 2.41 -8.35
C ASP A 731 -25.23 1.08 -7.56
N ASP A 732 -24.37 0.11 -7.87
CA ASP A 732 -24.41 -1.23 -7.28
C ASP A 732 -24.28 -1.19 -5.76
N HIS A 733 -23.37 -0.39 -5.22
CA HIS A 733 -23.11 -0.37 -3.77
C HIS A 733 -24.23 0.24 -2.92
N ASP A 734 -25.12 1.03 -3.53
CA ASP A 734 -26.34 1.51 -2.87
C ASP A 734 -27.51 0.53 -3.02
N TYR A 735 -27.50 -0.23 -4.12
CA TYR A 735 -28.59 -1.10 -4.54
C TYR A 735 -28.48 -2.53 -4.00
N GLY A 736 -27.26 -3.02 -3.78
CA GLY A 736 -27.00 -4.37 -3.30
C GLY A 736 -25.50 -4.64 -3.08
N PRO A 737 -25.05 -5.89 -3.24
CA PRO A 737 -23.63 -6.23 -3.27
C PRO A 737 -22.88 -5.61 -4.46
N ASN A 738 -21.55 -5.69 -4.46
CA ASN A 738 -20.73 -5.27 -5.59
C ASN A 738 -21.18 -5.96 -6.90
N ASP A 739 -21.24 -5.19 -7.99
CA ASP A 739 -21.76 -5.57 -9.30
C ASP A 739 -23.23 -6.08 -9.29
N ALA A 740 -24.04 -5.70 -8.29
CA ALA A 740 -25.43 -6.13 -8.20
C ALA A 740 -26.28 -5.65 -9.38
N GLY A 741 -27.15 -6.54 -9.87
CA GLY A 741 -28.12 -6.24 -10.92
C GLY A 741 -29.53 -6.73 -10.57
N ALA A 742 -30.32 -7.06 -11.59
CA ALA A 742 -31.72 -7.48 -11.44
C ALA A 742 -31.92 -8.71 -10.51
N ASP A 743 -30.89 -9.52 -10.31
CA ASP A 743 -30.87 -10.70 -9.43
C ASP A 743 -30.48 -10.39 -7.97
N SER A 744 -30.24 -9.13 -7.62
CA SER A 744 -29.90 -8.70 -6.26
C SER A 744 -30.97 -9.14 -5.25
N PRO A 745 -30.60 -9.83 -4.15
CA PRO A 745 -31.56 -10.28 -3.15
C PRO A 745 -32.26 -9.11 -2.45
N GLY A 746 -31.56 -7.98 -2.28
CA GLY A 746 -32.05 -6.79 -1.58
C GLY A 746 -32.86 -5.82 -2.45
N ARG A 747 -33.15 -6.14 -3.72
CA ARG A 747 -33.79 -5.24 -4.69
C ARG A 747 -35.02 -4.48 -4.15
N ASP A 748 -36.00 -5.19 -3.60
CA ASP A 748 -37.23 -4.59 -3.10
C ASP A 748 -37.00 -3.77 -1.82
N ALA A 749 -36.05 -4.22 -0.99
CA ALA A 749 -35.65 -3.53 0.23
C ALA A 749 -34.93 -2.21 -0.07
N ALA A 750 -33.97 -2.21 -1.02
CA ALA A 750 -33.29 -1.03 -1.53
C ALA A 750 -34.29 -0.01 -2.09
N ARG A 751 -35.25 -0.48 -2.88
CA ARG A 751 -36.30 0.36 -3.47
C ARG A 751 -37.20 1.02 -2.43
N THR A 752 -37.57 0.25 -1.41
CA THR A 752 -38.40 0.73 -0.28
C THR A 752 -37.66 1.82 0.50
N ALA A 753 -36.39 1.56 0.85
CA ALA A 753 -35.56 2.52 1.56
C ALA A 753 -35.35 3.79 0.73
N PHE A 754 -35.00 3.68 -0.55
CA PHE A 754 -34.84 4.83 -1.45
C PHE A 754 -36.10 5.70 -1.52
N GLY A 755 -37.27 5.08 -1.72
CA GLY A 755 -38.54 5.82 -1.82
C GLY A 755 -38.92 6.56 -0.54
N ALA A 756 -38.57 6.01 0.63
CA ALA A 756 -38.81 6.63 1.92
C ALA A 756 -37.78 7.73 2.24
N THR A 757 -36.49 7.53 1.93
CA THR A 757 -35.41 8.44 2.34
C THR A 757 -35.17 9.58 1.36
N THR A 758 -35.29 9.34 0.06
CA THR A 758 -34.74 10.25 -0.97
C THR A 758 -35.77 11.31 -1.41
N PRO A 759 -35.43 12.61 -1.40
CA PRO A 759 -36.25 13.67 -2.00
C PRO A 759 -36.12 13.64 -3.54
N HIS A 760 -36.75 12.64 -4.17
CA HIS A 760 -36.61 12.37 -5.60
C HIS A 760 -37.68 13.09 -6.46
N TYR A 761 -37.38 13.29 -7.74
CA TYR A 761 -38.36 13.69 -8.74
C TYR A 761 -39.32 12.53 -9.08
N PRO A 762 -40.48 12.79 -9.70
CA PRO A 762 -41.34 11.71 -10.17
C PRO A 762 -40.60 10.76 -11.12
N PHE A 763 -40.70 9.46 -10.85
CA PHE A 763 -40.20 8.39 -11.72
C PHE A 763 -41.38 7.50 -12.16
N GLY A 764 -41.29 6.95 -13.37
CA GLY A 764 -42.43 6.33 -14.05
C GLY A 764 -42.81 4.93 -13.57
N SER A 765 -41.91 4.23 -12.86
CA SER A 765 -42.18 2.84 -12.49
C SER A 765 -42.80 2.69 -11.10
N THR A 766 -43.91 1.94 -11.05
CA THR A 766 -44.53 1.46 -9.81
C THR A 766 -43.80 0.25 -9.21
N ARG A 767 -42.89 -0.41 -9.96
CA ARG A 767 -41.99 -1.49 -9.49
C ARG A 767 -40.65 -1.49 -10.23
N GLY A 768 -39.53 -1.66 -9.51
CA GLY A 768 -38.22 -1.82 -10.14
C GLY A 768 -37.41 -0.52 -10.19
N THR A 769 -37.43 0.20 -11.31
CA THR A 769 -36.45 1.28 -11.60
C THR A 769 -36.70 2.60 -10.86
N ILE A 770 -35.66 3.42 -10.74
CA ILE A 770 -35.71 4.80 -10.18
C ILE A 770 -35.31 5.89 -11.19
N ASN A 771 -35.34 5.59 -12.49
CA ASN A 771 -35.01 6.55 -13.54
C ASN A 771 -35.95 7.78 -13.50
N GLN A 772 -35.37 8.97 -13.63
CA GLN A 772 -36.06 10.24 -13.42
C GLN A 772 -35.64 11.27 -14.46
N ALA A 773 -36.51 12.23 -14.75
CA ALA A 773 -36.18 13.34 -15.64
C ALA A 773 -36.87 14.63 -15.20
N PHE A 774 -36.11 15.72 -15.20
CA PHE A 774 -36.55 17.03 -14.71
C PHE A 774 -35.91 18.15 -15.52
N THR A 775 -36.43 19.37 -15.37
CA THR A 775 -36.00 20.52 -16.16
C THR A 775 -35.63 21.67 -15.24
N ILE A 776 -34.48 22.31 -15.52
CA ILE A 776 -34.00 23.51 -14.85
C ILE A 776 -33.70 24.54 -15.95
N GLY A 777 -34.41 25.67 -15.93
CA GLY A 777 -34.32 26.65 -17.00
C GLY A 777 -34.69 26.02 -18.35
N ARG A 778 -33.75 26.01 -19.29
CA ARG A 778 -33.90 25.38 -20.62
C ARG A 778 -33.15 24.05 -20.77
N VAL A 779 -32.65 23.49 -19.66
CA VAL A 779 -31.83 22.27 -19.64
C VAL A 779 -32.64 21.10 -19.10
N ARG A 780 -32.66 20.00 -19.86
CA ARG A 780 -33.27 18.72 -19.43
C ARG A 780 -32.21 17.86 -18.76
N PHE A 781 -32.50 17.38 -17.56
CA PHE A 781 -31.72 16.34 -16.89
C PHE A 781 -32.46 15.01 -17.01
N ILE A 782 -31.76 13.97 -17.46
CA ILE A 782 -32.26 12.60 -17.59
C ILE A 782 -31.32 11.73 -16.77
N MET A 783 -31.84 11.00 -15.77
CA MET A 783 -31.05 10.10 -14.94
C MET A 783 -31.53 8.66 -15.15
N THR A 784 -30.61 7.77 -15.51
CA THR A 784 -30.88 6.35 -15.76
C THR A 784 -30.46 5.49 -14.58
N ASP A 785 -31.28 4.47 -14.29
CA ASP A 785 -30.98 3.44 -13.31
C ASP A 785 -30.36 2.25 -14.02
N GLY A 786 -29.05 2.09 -13.84
CA GLY A 786 -28.24 1.05 -14.49
C GLY A 786 -28.17 -0.27 -13.73
N ARG A 787 -28.98 -0.47 -12.68
CA ARG A 787 -28.87 -1.63 -11.78
C ARG A 787 -30.16 -2.45 -11.69
N SER A 788 -31.32 -1.82 -11.56
CA SER A 788 -32.61 -2.52 -11.31
C SER A 788 -32.97 -3.61 -12.30
N GLU A 789 -32.67 -3.38 -13.57
CA GLU A 789 -32.99 -4.29 -14.69
C GLU A 789 -31.71 -4.83 -15.34
N SER A 790 -30.57 -4.67 -14.67
CA SER A 790 -29.27 -5.09 -15.19
C SER A 790 -29.14 -6.60 -15.18
N THR A 791 -28.81 -7.18 -16.32
CA THR A 791 -28.60 -8.61 -16.55
C THR A 791 -27.34 -8.78 -17.38
N SER A 792 -26.90 -10.01 -17.65
CA SER A 792 -25.76 -10.25 -18.54
C SER A 792 -25.95 -9.73 -19.98
N GLU A 793 -27.17 -9.37 -20.39
CA GLU A 793 -27.49 -8.95 -21.76
C GLU A 793 -27.89 -7.47 -21.89
N SER A 794 -28.28 -6.81 -20.79
CA SER A 794 -28.85 -5.46 -20.80
C SER A 794 -28.59 -4.76 -19.47
N VAL A 795 -28.22 -3.49 -19.51
CA VAL A 795 -28.04 -2.58 -18.36
C VAL A 795 -29.38 -2.00 -17.92
N LEU A 796 -30.20 -1.54 -18.88
CA LEU A 796 -31.40 -0.75 -18.57
C LEU A 796 -32.71 -1.57 -18.60
N GLY A 797 -32.68 -2.75 -19.20
CA GLY A 797 -33.90 -3.44 -19.61
C GLY A 797 -34.64 -2.74 -20.76
N ILE A 798 -35.57 -3.44 -21.39
CA ILE A 798 -36.28 -2.97 -22.58
C ILE A 798 -37.09 -1.68 -22.34
N ASP A 799 -37.79 -1.61 -21.20
CA ASP A 799 -38.73 -0.51 -20.92
C ASP A 799 -37.98 0.81 -20.65
N GLN A 800 -36.94 0.77 -19.80
CA GLN A 800 -36.15 1.97 -19.50
C GLN A 800 -35.31 2.39 -20.71
N ARG A 801 -34.78 1.45 -21.50
CA ARG A 801 -34.07 1.77 -22.75
C ARG A 801 -34.98 2.51 -23.74
N ASN A 802 -36.20 2.00 -23.96
CA ASN A 802 -37.16 2.64 -24.87
C ASN A 802 -37.55 4.03 -24.36
N TRP A 803 -37.81 4.15 -23.05
CA TRP A 803 -38.05 5.43 -22.39
C TRP A 803 -36.88 6.40 -22.58
N LEU A 804 -35.64 5.97 -22.38
CA LEU A 804 -34.44 6.81 -22.56
C LEU A 804 -34.34 7.31 -24.00
N ILE A 805 -34.51 6.43 -24.99
CA ILE A 805 -34.46 6.80 -26.41
C ILE A 805 -35.54 7.84 -26.74
N GLU A 806 -36.77 7.63 -26.28
CA GLU A 806 -37.86 8.58 -26.46
C GLU A 806 -37.56 9.92 -25.76
N GLU A 807 -37.08 9.87 -24.52
CA GLU A 807 -36.77 11.05 -23.72
C GLU A 807 -35.65 11.88 -24.33
N LEU A 808 -34.55 11.26 -24.78
CA LEU A 808 -33.45 11.92 -25.48
C LEU A 808 -33.92 12.55 -26.79
N THR A 809 -34.71 11.81 -27.57
CA THR A 809 -35.24 12.25 -28.86
C THR A 809 -36.20 13.43 -28.70
N ARG A 810 -37.09 13.37 -27.71
CA ARG A 810 -38.03 14.46 -27.40
C ARG A 810 -37.32 15.67 -26.81
N SER A 811 -36.37 15.44 -25.90
CA SER A 811 -35.70 16.52 -25.15
C SER A 811 -34.71 17.28 -26.01
N SER A 812 -33.99 16.61 -26.91
CA SER A 812 -33.14 17.29 -27.90
C SER A 812 -33.92 18.28 -28.76
N ARG A 813 -35.20 17.99 -29.04
CA ARG A 813 -36.14 18.82 -29.81
C ARG A 813 -36.94 19.82 -28.99
N THR A 814 -36.98 19.72 -27.67
CA THR A 814 -37.76 20.64 -26.82
C THR A 814 -36.89 21.53 -25.91
N HIS A 815 -35.68 21.10 -25.55
CA HIS A 815 -34.77 21.78 -24.63
C HIS A 815 -33.49 22.26 -25.31
N ALA A 816 -32.84 23.27 -24.74
CA ALA A 816 -31.59 23.81 -25.30
C ALA A 816 -30.44 22.81 -25.14
N LEU A 817 -30.35 22.16 -23.98
CA LEU A 817 -29.35 21.14 -23.64
C LEU A 817 -30.03 19.95 -22.96
N VAL A 818 -29.50 18.76 -23.21
CA VAL A 818 -29.83 17.53 -22.49
C VAL A 818 -28.59 17.04 -21.74
N VAL A 819 -28.73 16.87 -20.43
CA VAL A 819 -27.71 16.29 -19.56
C VAL A 819 -28.17 14.88 -19.17
N TRP A 820 -27.40 13.87 -19.54
CA TRP A 820 -27.65 12.49 -19.18
C TRP A 820 -26.76 12.07 -18.00
N GLY A 821 -27.37 11.93 -16.81
CA GLY A 821 -26.72 11.35 -15.63
C GLY A 821 -26.82 9.83 -15.64
N ASN A 822 -25.69 9.14 -15.55
CA ASN A 822 -25.63 7.68 -15.53
C ASN A 822 -24.44 7.21 -14.71
N SER A 823 -24.64 6.33 -13.73
CA SER A 823 -23.55 5.89 -12.83
C SER A 823 -22.40 5.22 -13.59
N LEU A 824 -22.70 4.39 -14.59
CA LEU A 824 -21.72 3.54 -15.27
C LEU A 824 -20.85 4.26 -16.33
N PRO A 825 -19.57 3.87 -16.52
CA PRO A 825 -18.72 4.41 -17.57
C PRO A 825 -19.17 3.98 -18.97
N TRP A 826 -19.35 4.95 -19.88
CA TRP A 826 -19.79 4.73 -21.26
C TRP A 826 -18.67 4.29 -22.21
N ILE A 827 -17.50 4.94 -22.10
CA ILE A 827 -16.36 4.76 -23.00
C ILE A 827 -15.56 3.53 -22.61
N GLY A 828 -15.27 2.66 -23.58
CA GLY A 828 -14.36 1.54 -23.43
C GLY A 828 -14.53 0.49 -24.53
N GLU A 829 -13.46 -0.26 -24.78
CA GLU A 829 -13.47 -1.40 -25.70
C GLU A 829 -14.47 -2.48 -25.26
N ALA A 830 -15.22 -3.03 -26.21
CA ALA A 830 -16.21 -4.06 -25.93
C ALA A 830 -15.55 -5.28 -25.27
N ARG A 831 -16.07 -5.68 -24.11
CA ARG A 831 -15.53 -6.79 -23.31
C ARG A 831 -16.67 -7.57 -22.68
N ALA A 832 -16.93 -8.78 -23.17
CA ALA A 832 -17.99 -9.63 -22.63
C ALA A 832 -17.85 -9.85 -21.11
N GLY A 833 -18.96 -9.68 -20.38
CA GLY A 833 -19.03 -9.87 -18.92
C GLY A 833 -18.43 -8.75 -18.08
N GLY A 834 -18.23 -7.54 -18.64
CA GLY A 834 -17.89 -6.35 -17.87
C GLY A 834 -19.11 -5.71 -17.20
N ASP A 835 -18.91 -5.05 -16.06
CA ASP A 835 -19.98 -4.39 -15.27
C ASP A 835 -20.54 -3.12 -15.95
N GLY A 836 -19.68 -2.35 -16.62
CA GLY A 836 -20.08 -1.12 -17.32
C GLY A 836 -20.69 -1.33 -18.71
N TRP A 837 -20.97 -0.22 -19.41
CA TRP A 837 -21.44 -0.23 -20.80
C TRP A 837 -20.56 -1.01 -21.80
N PRO A 838 -19.22 -1.07 -21.66
CA PRO A 838 -18.40 -1.94 -22.52
C PRO A 838 -18.73 -3.44 -22.42
N GLY A 839 -19.32 -3.88 -21.30
CA GLY A 839 -19.89 -5.22 -21.12
C GLY A 839 -21.12 -5.49 -21.97
N HIS A 840 -21.86 -4.43 -22.30
CA HIS A 840 -23.19 -4.46 -22.90
C HIS A 840 -23.18 -3.76 -24.26
N ALA A 841 -22.14 -4.04 -25.06
CA ALA A 841 -21.84 -3.32 -26.30
C ALA A 841 -23.00 -3.28 -27.29
N ARG A 842 -23.85 -4.31 -27.32
CA ARG A 842 -25.05 -4.34 -28.17
C ARG A 842 -26.07 -3.28 -27.77
N GLU A 843 -26.47 -3.25 -26.50
CA GLU A 843 -27.42 -2.25 -26.01
C GLU A 843 -26.84 -0.83 -26.09
N ARG A 844 -25.54 -0.69 -25.81
CA ARG A 844 -24.79 0.56 -26.03
C ARG A 844 -24.90 1.04 -27.46
N GLN A 845 -24.71 0.15 -28.43
CA GLN A 845 -24.84 0.45 -29.85
C GLN A 845 -26.28 0.81 -30.24
N GLU A 846 -27.29 0.11 -29.72
CA GLU A 846 -28.72 0.43 -29.98
C GLU A 846 -29.07 1.86 -29.54
N ILE A 847 -28.58 2.28 -28.37
CA ILE A 847 -28.76 3.66 -27.87
C ILE A 847 -27.97 4.66 -28.71
N ALA A 848 -26.71 4.36 -29.04
CA ALA A 848 -25.88 5.23 -29.87
C ALA A 848 -26.44 5.41 -31.29
N ASP A 849 -26.98 4.35 -31.90
CA ASP A 849 -27.67 4.39 -33.18
C ASP A 849 -28.94 5.25 -33.09
N ALA A 850 -29.71 5.16 -32.00
CA ALA A 850 -30.86 6.03 -31.81
C ALA A 850 -30.49 7.52 -31.66
N ILE A 851 -29.39 7.82 -30.97
CA ILE A 851 -28.83 9.18 -30.87
C ILE A 851 -28.42 9.69 -32.25
N ALA A 852 -27.73 8.86 -33.05
CA ALA A 852 -27.34 9.18 -34.42
C ALA A 852 -28.56 9.44 -35.31
N ASP A 853 -29.58 8.59 -35.22
CA ASP A 853 -30.78 8.61 -36.06
C ASP A 853 -31.67 9.81 -35.78
N ALA A 854 -31.75 10.21 -34.51
CA ALA A 854 -32.44 11.41 -34.11
C ALA A 854 -31.62 12.68 -34.38
N GLY A 855 -30.34 12.56 -34.77
CA GLY A 855 -29.45 13.68 -35.04
C GLY A 855 -29.19 14.55 -33.81
N ILE A 856 -29.08 13.93 -32.63
CA ILE A 856 -28.93 14.64 -31.36
C ILE A 856 -27.54 15.26 -31.27
N ARG A 857 -27.47 16.58 -31.07
CA ARG A 857 -26.22 17.36 -31.01
C ARG A 857 -26.04 18.18 -29.74
N ASN A 858 -27.08 18.22 -28.89
CA ASN A 858 -27.12 19.00 -27.66
C ASN A 858 -27.17 18.09 -26.42
N LEU A 859 -26.33 17.05 -26.42
CA LEU A 859 -26.23 16.06 -25.35
C LEU A 859 -24.87 16.15 -24.66
N VAL A 860 -24.86 16.02 -23.34
CA VAL A 860 -23.68 15.76 -22.52
C VAL A 860 -24.01 14.70 -21.50
N MET A 861 -23.06 13.81 -21.20
CA MET A 861 -23.23 12.79 -20.17
C MET A 861 -22.36 13.09 -18.95
N VAL A 862 -22.87 12.79 -17.76
CA VAL A 862 -22.11 12.84 -16.50
C VAL A 862 -22.20 11.48 -15.83
N GLY A 863 -21.06 10.91 -15.42
CA GLY A 863 -21.01 9.60 -14.80
C GLY A 863 -20.12 9.49 -13.55
N GLY A 864 -20.24 8.35 -12.88
CA GLY A 864 -19.55 7.98 -11.65
C GLY A 864 -18.71 6.71 -11.83
N ASP A 865 -18.70 5.84 -10.81
CA ASP A 865 -18.15 4.46 -10.77
C ASP A 865 -16.63 4.28 -11.03
N ALA A 866 -16.05 5.03 -11.96
CA ALA A 866 -14.69 4.82 -12.47
C ALA A 866 -13.56 5.15 -11.48
N HIS A 867 -13.86 5.71 -10.30
CA HIS A 867 -12.91 6.23 -9.31
C HIS A 867 -11.81 7.14 -9.89
N MET A 868 -12.19 7.90 -10.91
CA MET A 868 -11.34 8.88 -11.57
C MET A 868 -12.15 10.05 -12.13
N VAL A 869 -11.50 11.20 -12.18
CA VAL A 869 -11.94 12.30 -13.01
C VAL A 869 -11.43 12.08 -14.42
N ALA A 870 -12.30 12.21 -15.40
CA ALA A 870 -11.95 12.18 -16.82
C ALA A 870 -12.96 12.98 -17.63
N ILE A 871 -12.52 13.59 -18.72
CA ILE A 871 -13.40 14.26 -19.67
C ILE A 871 -13.13 13.71 -21.07
N ASP A 872 -14.19 13.44 -21.81
CA ASP A 872 -14.11 13.26 -23.26
C ASP A 872 -14.89 14.37 -23.98
N ASP A 873 -14.30 14.94 -25.01
CA ASP A 873 -14.88 15.99 -25.84
C ASP A 873 -15.92 15.50 -26.87
N GLY A 874 -16.14 14.19 -26.95
CA GLY A 874 -16.99 13.52 -27.93
C GLY A 874 -16.23 12.69 -28.96
N THR A 875 -14.89 12.76 -28.98
CA THR A 875 -14.06 11.99 -29.91
C THR A 875 -14.16 10.48 -29.71
N ASN A 876 -14.37 10.02 -28.48
CA ASN A 876 -14.31 8.59 -28.12
C ASN A 876 -15.64 8.01 -27.61
N SER A 877 -16.73 8.79 -27.66
CA SER A 877 -18.04 8.38 -27.14
C SER A 877 -19.01 7.87 -28.21
N ASP A 878 -18.64 7.90 -29.48
CA ASP A 878 -19.49 7.39 -30.56
C ASP A 878 -19.37 5.87 -30.73
N TYR A 879 -20.46 5.16 -30.45
CA TYR A 879 -20.59 3.72 -30.67
C TYR A 879 -21.65 3.38 -31.71
N SER A 880 -22.15 4.36 -32.46
CA SER A 880 -23.11 4.12 -33.52
C SER A 880 -22.45 3.41 -34.71
N GLY A 881 -23.20 2.56 -35.41
CA GLY A 881 -22.75 1.96 -36.67
C GLY A 881 -22.66 2.96 -37.83
N LYS A 882 -23.20 4.17 -37.65
CA LYS A 882 -23.28 5.23 -38.67
C LYS A 882 -22.16 6.25 -38.53
N GLY A 883 -21.62 6.42 -37.33
CA GLY A 883 -20.63 7.43 -36.98
C GLY A 883 -21.20 8.85 -36.93
N GLY A 884 -20.42 9.75 -36.33
CA GLY A 884 -20.76 11.16 -36.18
C GLY A 884 -21.77 11.46 -35.08
N ALA A 885 -21.98 10.57 -34.10
CA ALA A 885 -22.93 10.74 -32.99
C ALA A 885 -22.25 10.88 -31.61
N GLY A 886 -20.94 11.16 -31.58
CA GLY A 886 -20.21 11.43 -30.35
C GLY A 886 -20.72 12.67 -29.60
N PHE A 887 -20.69 12.60 -28.27
CA PHE A 887 -21.11 13.64 -27.34
C PHE A 887 -20.16 13.77 -26.14
N PRO A 888 -20.01 14.95 -25.52
CA PRO A 888 -19.10 15.14 -24.39
C PRO A 888 -19.50 14.33 -23.15
N ILE A 889 -18.50 13.89 -22.38
CA ILE A 889 -18.68 13.08 -21.16
C ILE A 889 -17.79 13.63 -20.05
N LEU A 890 -18.34 13.74 -18.83
CA LEU A 890 -17.60 13.99 -17.59
C LEU A 890 -17.73 12.79 -16.65
N GLN A 891 -16.62 12.19 -16.25
CA GLN A 891 -16.55 11.25 -15.13
C GLN A 891 -16.17 12.03 -13.86
N ALA A 892 -17.00 11.92 -12.81
CA ALA A 892 -16.98 12.78 -11.63
C ALA A 892 -16.71 12.00 -10.33
N ALA A 893 -15.78 11.03 -10.36
CA ALA A 893 -15.43 10.18 -9.22
C ALA A 893 -13.90 10.20 -8.94
N ALA A 894 -13.38 9.70 -7.82
CA ALA A 894 -14.11 9.35 -6.61
C ALA A 894 -14.11 10.50 -5.61
N LEU A 895 -15.22 10.66 -4.90
CA LEU A 895 -15.30 11.56 -3.75
C LEU A 895 -14.28 11.16 -2.68
N ASP A 896 -14.16 9.88 -2.34
CA ASP A 896 -13.25 9.43 -1.26
C ASP A 896 -12.71 8.01 -1.42
N ARG A 897 -13.18 7.25 -2.41
CA ARG A 897 -12.60 5.94 -2.72
C ARG A 897 -11.18 6.03 -3.30
N PRO A 898 -10.34 5.00 -3.10
CA PRO A 898 -9.05 4.90 -3.78
C PRO A 898 -9.23 4.96 -5.30
N GLY A 899 -8.22 5.47 -6.00
CA GLY A 899 -8.30 5.65 -7.45
C GLY A 899 -8.31 4.34 -8.24
N SER A 900 -9.15 4.29 -9.28
CA SER A 900 -9.13 3.26 -10.31
C SER A 900 -9.31 3.90 -11.68
N VAL A 901 -9.15 3.16 -12.77
CA VAL A 901 -9.35 3.66 -14.13
C VAL A 901 -10.24 2.66 -14.86
N LYS A 902 -11.45 3.09 -15.24
CA LYS A 902 -12.39 2.30 -16.04
C LYS A 902 -12.58 2.96 -17.41
N GLY A 903 -12.51 2.17 -18.47
CA GLY A 903 -12.79 2.65 -19.83
C GLY A 903 -11.66 3.39 -20.53
N GLY A 904 -12.03 4.25 -21.48
CA GLY A 904 -11.13 5.07 -22.28
C GLY A 904 -10.90 4.56 -23.72
N PRO A 905 -10.10 5.30 -24.52
CA PRO A 905 -9.39 6.53 -24.16
C PRO A 905 -10.31 7.74 -23.93
N TYR A 906 -9.90 8.64 -23.03
CA TYR A 906 -10.56 9.94 -22.79
C TYR A 906 -9.66 11.05 -23.31
N SER A 907 -10.19 11.95 -24.15
CA SER A 907 -9.41 13.04 -24.76
C SER A 907 -8.79 14.00 -23.74
N GLY A 908 -9.46 14.24 -22.61
CA GLY A 908 -8.98 15.06 -21.50
C GLY A 908 -8.02 14.35 -20.52
N GLY A 909 -7.65 13.08 -20.79
CA GLY A 909 -6.88 12.23 -19.89
C GLY A 909 -7.71 11.64 -18.74
N THR A 910 -7.07 10.79 -17.93
CA THR A 910 -7.67 10.13 -16.76
C THR A 910 -6.88 10.45 -15.49
N PHE A 911 -7.59 10.76 -14.41
CA PHE A 911 -7.00 11.17 -13.14
C PHE A 911 -7.55 10.30 -11.99
N PRO A 912 -6.99 9.10 -11.74
CA PRO A 912 -7.44 8.24 -10.66
C PRO A 912 -7.16 8.87 -9.29
N GLY A 913 -8.09 8.76 -8.35
CA GLY A 913 -7.87 9.13 -6.94
C GLY A 913 -9.14 9.60 -6.22
N GLY A 914 -9.05 9.64 -4.90
CA GLY A 914 -10.11 10.19 -4.03
C GLY A 914 -9.98 11.70 -3.83
N GLY A 915 -11.01 12.29 -3.24
CA GLY A 915 -11.11 13.73 -3.01
C GLY A 915 -11.40 14.50 -4.30
N GLN A 916 -12.06 13.90 -5.27
CA GLN A 916 -12.31 14.46 -6.60
C GLN A 916 -13.80 14.56 -6.90
N TYR A 917 -14.19 15.55 -7.70
CA TYR A 917 -15.57 15.81 -8.06
C TYR A 917 -15.67 16.52 -9.42
N GLY A 918 -16.87 16.51 -10.00
CA GLY A 918 -17.19 17.20 -11.24
C GLY A 918 -17.96 18.51 -11.02
N VAL A 919 -17.80 19.46 -11.92
CA VAL A 919 -18.60 20.69 -11.99
C VAL A 919 -19.04 20.92 -13.43
N LEU A 920 -20.31 21.28 -13.60
CA LEU A 920 -20.88 21.74 -14.86
C LEU A 920 -21.34 23.18 -14.68
N ASP A 921 -20.67 24.11 -15.37
CA ASP A 921 -21.08 25.50 -15.44
C ASP A 921 -21.85 25.74 -16.73
N ILE A 922 -23.14 26.09 -16.59
CA ILE A 922 -24.04 26.36 -17.71
C ILE A 922 -24.22 27.87 -17.78
N THR A 923 -23.82 28.47 -18.91
CA THR A 923 -24.05 29.88 -19.21
C THR A 923 -25.10 29.98 -20.30
N ASP A 924 -26.23 30.60 -20.01
CA ASP A 924 -27.37 30.73 -20.93
C ASP A 924 -27.91 32.17 -20.92
N ASP A 925 -27.80 32.86 -22.07
CA ASP A 925 -28.31 34.22 -22.28
C ASP A 925 -29.66 34.25 -23.05
N GLY A 926 -30.21 33.07 -23.38
CA GLY A 926 -31.43 32.91 -24.16
C GLY A 926 -31.19 32.70 -25.65
N THR A 927 -30.06 33.17 -26.17
CA THR A 927 -29.64 33.02 -27.56
C THR A 927 -28.52 31.99 -27.68
N ASN A 928 -27.50 32.10 -26.84
CA ASN A 928 -26.35 31.23 -26.76
C ASN A 928 -26.37 30.46 -25.45
N LEU A 929 -26.01 29.18 -25.52
CA LEU A 929 -25.77 28.34 -24.37
C LEU A 929 -24.37 27.75 -24.47
N GLN A 930 -23.58 27.88 -23.41
CA GLN A 930 -22.24 27.31 -23.29
C GLN A 930 -22.17 26.42 -22.05
N VAL A 931 -21.44 25.31 -22.16
CA VAL A 931 -21.16 24.40 -21.05
C VAL A 931 -19.66 24.34 -20.81
N ASP A 932 -19.27 24.53 -19.56
CA ASP A 932 -17.92 24.29 -19.06
C ASP A 932 -17.94 23.09 -18.13
N LEU A 933 -17.27 22.01 -18.53
CA LEU A 933 -17.03 20.82 -17.72
C LEU A 933 -15.70 20.98 -17.00
N LEU A 934 -15.69 20.77 -15.69
CA LEU A 934 -14.49 20.83 -14.85
C LEU A 934 -14.41 19.57 -14.00
N GLY A 935 -13.23 18.96 -13.98
CA GLY A 935 -12.88 17.93 -13.01
C GLY A 935 -11.93 18.52 -11.97
N LYS A 936 -12.28 18.45 -10.69
CA LYS A 936 -11.58 19.14 -9.61
C LYS A 936 -11.23 18.20 -8.46
N ARG A 937 -10.25 18.64 -7.66
CA ARG A 937 -9.88 18.05 -6.37
C ARG A 937 -10.36 18.94 -5.22
N TRP A 938 -10.55 18.36 -4.04
CA TRP A 938 -10.95 19.00 -2.78
C TRP A 938 -10.12 20.25 -2.40
N ASP A 939 -8.86 20.33 -2.84
CA ASP A 939 -7.97 21.46 -2.60
C ASP A 939 -8.15 22.62 -3.62
N GLY A 940 -9.12 22.49 -4.52
CA GLY A 940 -9.42 23.46 -5.58
C GLY A 940 -8.64 23.24 -6.88
N THR A 941 -7.71 22.29 -6.93
CA THR A 941 -6.95 21.97 -8.14
C THR A 941 -7.88 21.51 -9.25
N VAL A 942 -7.80 22.15 -10.42
CA VAL A 942 -8.48 21.69 -11.64
C VAL A 942 -7.61 20.64 -12.31
N LEU A 943 -8.12 19.42 -12.44
CA LEU A 943 -7.42 18.28 -13.04
C LEU A 943 -7.59 18.27 -14.56
N THR A 944 -8.79 18.57 -15.04
CA THR A 944 -9.12 18.64 -16.47
C THR A 944 -10.32 19.55 -16.70
N SER A 945 -10.45 20.09 -17.91
CA SER A 945 -11.55 20.99 -18.27
C SER A 945 -11.86 20.91 -19.76
N TYR A 946 -13.14 21.05 -20.11
CA TYR A 946 -13.58 21.16 -21.50
C TYR A 946 -14.74 22.13 -21.62
N ARG A 947 -14.68 23.00 -22.61
CA ARG A 947 -15.68 24.03 -22.87
C ARG A 947 -16.22 23.85 -24.28
N PHE A 948 -17.55 23.86 -24.42
CA PHE A 948 -18.18 23.79 -25.72
C PHE A 948 -19.46 24.64 -25.79
N PRO A 949 -19.71 25.31 -26.93
CA PRO A 949 -21.00 25.91 -27.20
C PRO A 949 -22.01 24.83 -27.56
N VAL A 950 -23.26 24.98 -27.11
CA VAL A 950 -24.35 24.09 -27.51
C VAL A 950 -24.92 24.58 -28.84
N PRO A 951 -24.98 23.73 -29.89
CA PRO A 951 -25.44 24.15 -31.21
C PRO A 951 -26.83 24.77 -31.15
N GLN A 952 -26.98 25.95 -31.75
CA GLN A 952 -28.29 26.57 -31.89
C GLN A 952 -29.17 25.73 -32.82
N ARG A 953 -30.48 25.67 -32.52
CA ARG A 953 -31.44 25.11 -33.47
C ARG A 953 -31.47 25.97 -34.73
N SER A 954 -31.26 25.36 -35.89
CA SER A 954 -31.80 25.93 -37.12
C SER A 954 -33.32 26.06 -36.94
N LYS A 955 -33.85 27.27 -37.05
CA LYS A 955 -35.29 27.55 -36.94
C LYS A 955 -36.11 26.73 -37.92
#